data_AF-A0A1J5KZP4-F1
#
_entry.id   AF-A0A1J5KZP4-F1
#
_cell.length_a   1.000
_cell.length_b   1.000
_cell.length_c   1.000
_cell.angle_alpha   90.00
_cell.angle_beta   90.00
_cell.angle_gamma   90.00
#
_symmetry.space_group_name_H-M   'P 1'
#
loop_
_entity.id
_entity.type
_entity.pdbx_description
1 polymer ?
#
loop_
_entity_poly.entity_id
_entity_poly.type
_entity_poly.pdbx_seq_one_letter_code
_entity_poly.pdbx_strand_id
1 'polypeptide(L)'
;MRFSNFLLTLFFLSSLTTFSQKRHEGLLWEISGNGLTEASYLYGTMHVSNKLAFNVSDSFYFCLNKAKGIALESSPASWMEDYRDMGAFSSNGNYDYGDDFYKKAFKASETKSEVIFDLLENKNGLMNQILYRFRPGNEDYQESTFLDMFIFQAGAKNGRPIYSLEELDEVNKLSALAMTPDKEKKRDNSNNNYLEKEGKRKFVLLEEAYRRGDLDQIDSLSKSGNPTEVYHKYFIVERNRNMVRRMDSIMHQHSIFTGIGAAHLPGNEGAIELLRDMGYTVRPVSAKSSGKSHKMRKKLEGLYKSVEFEQSKTSDGFISVNTPGELYEMPSYTRGKMEYLCPEPINGGYFSVVRLFTYGPIFNKTPEYYKKTLDSLLYIATPGELMKKEDITVNGHSGYNILTKTSKNALVQYNIIFTPTEIVVFKGSGNDNYIQKTEPQAFFNKIQLSANSSEWQDVSPKFGGAAWKMKGMVSGQDMIEGMDDTWMDPMFQSYDRASNEYYQVMRYSYNDLDYIEEDSFDLAYLGKVYGDNLGYEIESSAFGNSNGYNAVRQVLKQKEDVSGQSEHLELKVLTEGGMYYLMSTTASGENANTFFNSFTFSDFVIDDEYEEWEDTTLFYTVNTLKKEEDSDYPTPGYGGYYDEEEEDKSYLGGTDSKMHYSIKSQESIYVGYSKFHNYDGASSFEDFWDYREKRLANEHKFIVSRKVQSEEDGDPVLSFMLTDTGSAKGIMTKLRLHHGVLYTLQTLVDSTKGMSTFSQTFFDSFKPTDTLVGRDIFEDKALVFKEQVFGTDSLDKVNAMKSISKVDFEDKDVSTVVKTYTEFEFDEDEESKQRNDLIMSLGNVETQEAYDFLNGVYDTNNFNSDLQFIVLKCFSYTETQEAYDAIENQLMNNTPFTENKTKLNFFNNLYDSLELSKGYFPKMLELSQYPEYKPHVVELLSRGLLDSMYSFKDFSSEKSSIYRNANIELKRTVANQDKDKKKGSYYNRGSQTTPFKNMFIHYYALMCEFKNKGHKDSEDFFKDIYRITDKKFLIEAEIIHHKLGMKVDTANINEVVNDLEYKVWAYNRLEKNDMLDYFTPTVSQEDMAFAILYNYGYDEEEDTAVFLKKVMVDNGKTNGYVYFFKRKTEKTKNWMIDYVGLQPEDVSEFKTLGVETKKGLAVRNESEIDLTIEKTIEIFELKNRKRVVLTGNSWGGRGGLF
;
A
#
# COMPACT_ATOMS: atom_id res chain seq x y z
N MET A 1 -81.16 -49.93 -25.07
CA MET A 1 -80.33 -50.84 -24.25
C MET A 1 -78.88 -50.48 -24.49
N ARG A 2 -78.36 -49.62 -23.61
CA ARG A 2 -77.08 -48.93 -23.68
C ARG A 2 -76.34 -49.22 -22.37
N PHE A 3 -75.02 -49.01 -22.38
CA PHE A 3 -74.15 -48.87 -21.20
C PHE A 3 -73.98 -50.12 -20.33
N SER A 4 -72.92 -50.90 -20.58
CA SER A 4 -72.20 -51.57 -19.48
C SER A 4 -70.77 -52.00 -19.85
N ASN A 5 -70.46 -52.33 -21.12
CA ASN A 5 -69.19 -53.01 -21.44
C ASN A 5 -68.08 -52.16 -22.11
N PHE A 6 -68.13 -50.83 -22.03
CA PHE A 6 -67.08 -49.97 -22.60
C PHE A 6 -66.37 -49.05 -21.57
N LEU A 7 -66.70 -49.17 -20.28
CA LEU A 7 -66.12 -48.37 -19.19
C LEU A 7 -65.17 -49.16 -18.28
N LEU A 8 -65.05 -50.48 -18.44
CA LEU A 8 -64.15 -51.31 -17.61
C LEU A 8 -62.74 -51.51 -18.18
N THR A 9 -62.51 -51.20 -19.45
CA THR A 9 -61.21 -51.41 -20.13
C THR A 9 -60.34 -50.15 -20.18
N LEU A 10 -60.87 -48.98 -19.82
CA LEU A 10 -60.13 -47.71 -19.78
C LEU A 10 -59.66 -47.30 -18.37
N PHE A 11 -59.97 -48.11 -17.33
CA PHE A 11 -59.60 -47.81 -15.93
C PHE A 11 -58.48 -48.72 -15.37
N PHE A 12 -57.89 -49.60 -16.19
CA PHE A 12 -56.81 -50.52 -15.79
C PHE A 12 -55.43 -50.19 -16.38
N LEU A 13 -55.30 -49.08 -17.13
CA LEU A 13 -54.06 -48.70 -17.84
C LEU A 13 -53.48 -47.34 -17.40
N SER A 14 -53.97 -46.77 -16.30
CA SER A 14 -53.56 -45.44 -15.82
C SER A 14 -53.30 -45.37 -14.31
N SER A 15 -52.92 -46.49 -13.68
CA SER A 15 -52.41 -46.48 -12.30
C SER A 15 -51.21 -47.41 -12.13
N LEU A 16 -50.11 -46.83 -11.65
CA LEU A 16 -48.86 -47.44 -11.16
C LEU A 16 -47.69 -47.55 -12.16
N THR A 17 -47.31 -46.42 -12.75
CA THR A 17 -45.88 -46.07 -12.89
C THR A 17 -45.60 -44.83 -12.04
N THR A 18 -45.73 -44.97 -10.73
CA THR A 18 -44.99 -44.08 -9.82
C THR A 18 -43.52 -44.47 -9.93
N PHE A 19 -42.75 -43.75 -10.74
CA PHE A 19 -41.32 -43.61 -10.47
C PHE A 19 -41.22 -43.01 -9.06
N SER A 20 -40.99 -43.85 -8.06
CA SER A 20 -40.49 -43.36 -6.77
C SER A 20 -39.16 -42.68 -7.09
N GLN A 21 -39.06 -41.37 -6.89
CA GLN A 21 -37.75 -40.75 -6.75
C GLN A 21 -37.01 -41.56 -5.68
N LYS A 22 -35.80 -42.05 -6.01
CA LYS A 22 -34.92 -42.72 -5.05
C LYS A 22 -34.56 -41.66 -4.00
N ARG A 23 -35.30 -41.62 -2.89
CA ARG A 23 -35.05 -40.66 -1.82
C ARG A 23 -33.84 -41.11 -0.99
N HIS A 24 -32.86 -40.23 -0.80
CA HIS A 24 -31.70 -40.50 0.04
C HIS A 24 -32.00 -40.10 1.48
N GLU A 25 -32.61 -41.03 2.23
CA GLU A 25 -32.99 -40.80 3.63
C GLU A 25 -32.06 -41.55 4.60
N GLY A 26 -31.39 -40.80 5.47
CA GLY A 26 -30.47 -41.28 6.50
C GLY A 26 -29.01 -40.87 6.27
N LEU A 27 -28.28 -40.62 7.37
CA LEU A 27 -26.86 -40.24 7.33
C LEU A 27 -25.89 -41.43 7.34
N LEU A 28 -26.34 -42.63 7.74
CA LEU A 28 -25.51 -43.84 7.86
C LEU A 28 -25.92 -44.90 6.85
N TRP A 29 -24.95 -45.43 6.11
CA TRP A 29 -25.14 -46.40 5.05
C TRP A 29 -24.22 -47.60 5.23
N GLU A 30 -24.72 -48.80 4.92
CA GLU A 30 -23.94 -50.04 4.91
C GLU A 30 -23.59 -50.40 3.46
N ILE A 31 -22.31 -50.70 3.23
CA ILE A 31 -21.73 -51.11 1.96
C ILE A 31 -21.39 -52.60 2.05
N SER A 32 -21.90 -53.40 1.12
CA SER A 32 -21.71 -54.85 1.07
C SER A 32 -21.75 -55.36 -0.37
N GLY A 33 -21.48 -56.64 -0.61
CA GLY A 33 -21.40 -57.19 -1.98
C GLY A 33 -20.05 -56.88 -2.64
N ASN A 34 -19.98 -57.01 -3.97
CA ASN A 34 -18.76 -56.79 -4.77
C ASN A 34 -17.48 -57.48 -4.22
N GLY A 35 -17.60 -58.69 -3.68
CA GLY A 35 -16.44 -59.44 -3.15
C GLY A 35 -16.03 -59.10 -1.71
N LEU A 36 -16.70 -58.16 -1.03
CA LEU A 36 -16.42 -57.85 0.38
C LEU A 36 -16.78 -59.01 1.32
N THR A 37 -15.84 -59.41 2.18
CA THR A 37 -16.06 -60.44 3.21
C THR A 37 -16.76 -59.90 4.45
N GLU A 38 -16.66 -58.59 4.70
CA GLU A 38 -17.31 -57.88 5.79
C GLU A 38 -17.89 -56.57 5.27
N ALA A 39 -19.01 -56.13 5.85
CA ALA A 39 -19.61 -54.87 5.45
C ALA A 39 -18.77 -53.67 5.95
N SER A 40 -18.66 -52.66 5.10
CA SER A 40 -18.11 -51.33 5.42
C SER A 40 -19.25 -50.33 5.59
N TYR A 41 -18.94 -49.14 6.13
CA TYR A 41 -19.95 -48.16 6.52
C TYR A 41 -19.57 -46.78 6.01
N LEU A 42 -20.55 -46.03 5.51
CA LEU A 42 -20.40 -44.65 5.05
C LEU A 42 -21.32 -43.75 5.87
N TYR A 43 -20.76 -42.68 6.43
CA TYR A 43 -21.48 -41.71 7.24
C TYR A 43 -21.30 -40.28 6.74
N GLY A 44 -22.39 -39.55 6.60
CA GLY A 44 -22.40 -38.13 6.26
C GLY A 44 -22.14 -37.24 7.47
N THR A 45 -20.96 -36.64 7.59
CA THR A 45 -20.58 -35.72 8.67
C THR A 45 -21.02 -34.28 8.39
N MET A 46 -20.94 -33.43 9.41
CA MET A 46 -21.07 -31.98 9.30
C MET A 46 -19.98 -31.34 10.15
N HIS A 47 -19.18 -30.45 9.56
CA HIS A 47 -17.96 -29.86 10.12
C HIS A 47 -18.18 -28.84 11.25
N VAL A 48 -19.00 -29.17 12.24
CA VAL A 48 -19.33 -28.29 13.37
C VAL A 48 -19.28 -29.05 14.69
N SER A 49 -18.95 -28.34 15.76
CA SER A 49 -18.98 -28.83 17.14
C SER A 49 -20.36 -28.72 17.81
N ASN A 50 -21.39 -28.24 17.10
CA ASN A 50 -22.75 -28.12 17.63
C ASN A 50 -23.26 -29.49 18.11
N LYS A 51 -23.88 -29.55 19.31
CA LYS A 51 -24.51 -30.75 19.89
C LYS A 51 -25.43 -31.49 18.93
N LEU A 52 -26.05 -30.77 17.99
CA LEU A 52 -26.86 -31.36 16.92
C LEU A 52 -26.10 -32.44 16.13
N ALA A 53 -24.83 -32.19 15.79
CA ALA A 53 -24.00 -33.11 15.00
C ALA A 53 -23.69 -34.42 15.75
N PHE A 54 -23.75 -34.40 17.09
CA PHE A 54 -23.47 -35.55 17.96
C PHE A 54 -24.71 -36.31 18.42
N ASN A 55 -25.92 -35.92 17.97
CA ASN A 55 -27.15 -36.66 18.21
C ASN A 55 -27.25 -37.91 17.30
N VAL A 56 -26.26 -38.79 17.40
CA VAL A 56 -26.10 -39.99 16.57
C VAL A 56 -26.71 -41.23 17.24
N SER A 57 -27.22 -42.15 16.44
CA SER A 57 -27.96 -43.35 16.90
C SER A 57 -27.05 -44.45 17.46
N ASP A 58 -27.62 -45.46 18.13
CA ASP A 58 -26.87 -46.63 18.58
C ASP A 58 -26.20 -47.35 17.40
N SER A 59 -26.87 -47.35 16.24
CA SER A 59 -26.36 -47.93 14.99
C SER A 59 -25.04 -47.30 14.56
N PHE A 60 -24.87 -45.98 14.72
CA PHE A 60 -23.62 -45.29 14.42
C PHE A 60 -22.46 -45.87 15.24
N TYR A 61 -22.60 -45.90 16.56
CA TYR A 61 -21.53 -46.42 17.43
C TYR A 61 -21.28 -47.91 17.24
N PHE A 62 -22.31 -48.68 16.89
CA PHE A 62 -22.16 -50.11 16.59
C PHE A 62 -21.34 -50.32 15.31
N CYS A 63 -21.70 -49.63 14.22
CA CYS A 63 -20.99 -49.68 12.95
C CYS A 63 -19.55 -49.16 13.09
N LEU A 64 -19.38 -48.02 13.78
CA LEU A 64 -18.07 -47.46 14.09
C LEU A 64 -17.23 -48.51 14.82
N ASN A 65 -17.72 -49.13 15.89
CA ASN A 65 -16.98 -50.17 16.62
C ASN A 65 -16.77 -51.49 15.86
N LYS A 66 -17.56 -51.79 14.83
CA LYS A 66 -17.43 -53.04 14.07
C LYS A 66 -16.37 -52.95 12.96
N ALA A 67 -16.19 -51.77 12.37
CA ALA A 67 -15.17 -51.55 11.34
C ALA A 67 -13.75 -51.79 11.89
N LYS A 68 -12.86 -52.27 11.02
CA LYS A 68 -11.44 -52.51 11.32
C LYS A 68 -10.54 -51.32 11.02
N GLY A 69 -10.93 -50.44 10.10
CA GLY A 69 -10.26 -49.16 9.80
C GLY A 69 -11.20 -47.96 9.83
N ILE A 70 -10.65 -46.76 9.86
CA ILE A 70 -11.37 -45.49 9.70
C ILE A 70 -10.87 -44.80 8.44
N ALA A 71 -11.78 -44.26 7.63
CA ALA A 71 -11.43 -43.42 6.50
C ALA A 71 -12.12 -42.05 6.63
N LEU A 72 -11.40 -40.97 6.39
CA LEU A 72 -11.91 -39.59 6.44
C LEU A 72 -11.48 -38.84 5.17
N GLU A 73 -12.10 -37.70 4.88
CA GLU A 73 -11.69 -36.83 3.76
C GLU A 73 -10.20 -36.50 3.84
N SER A 74 -9.76 -36.01 5.00
CA SER A 74 -8.38 -35.76 5.35
C SER A 74 -8.06 -36.24 6.77
N SER A 75 -6.78 -36.46 7.06
CA SER A 75 -6.31 -36.95 8.36
C SER A 75 -6.04 -35.79 9.33
N PRO A 76 -6.70 -35.71 10.49
CA PRO A 76 -6.39 -34.69 11.50
C PRO A 76 -4.96 -34.76 12.07
N ALA A 77 -4.21 -35.82 11.80
CA ALA A 77 -2.82 -35.97 12.23
C ALA A 77 -1.85 -35.13 11.39
N SER A 78 -2.15 -34.86 10.11
CA SER A 78 -1.30 -34.07 9.20
C SER A 78 -1.69 -32.60 9.12
N TRP A 79 -2.87 -32.21 9.62
CA TRP A 79 -3.40 -30.87 9.41
C TRP A 79 -2.46 -29.72 9.81
N MET A 80 -1.61 -29.88 10.82
CA MET A 80 -0.67 -28.83 11.19
C MET A 80 0.37 -28.58 10.09
N GLU A 81 0.89 -29.65 9.48
CA GLU A 81 1.79 -29.62 8.32
C GLU A 81 1.03 -29.09 7.11
N ASP A 82 -0.16 -29.65 6.83
CA ASP A 82 -1.01 -29.20 5.71
C ASP A 82 -1.30 -27.69 5.80
N TYR A 83 -1.65 -27.16 6.98
CA TYR A 83 -1.89 -25.72 7.18
C TYR A 83 -0.61 -24.89 6.99
N ARG A 84 0.56 -25.37 7.43
CA ARG A 84 1.83 -24.69 7.20
C ARG A 84 2.09 -24.58 5.70
N ASP A 85 2.01 -25.71 5.00
CA ASP A 85 2.37 -25.86 3.60
C ASP A 85 1.35 -25.17 2.67
N MET A 86 0.10 -24.98 3.12
CA MET A 86 -0.89 -24.13 2.46
C MET A 86 -0.69 -22.62 2.69
N GLY A 87 0.38 -22.20 3.36
CA GLY A 87 0.58 -20.81 3.73
C GLY A 87 -0.46 -20.29 4.74
N ALA A 88 -1.09 -21.14 5.56
CA ALA A 88 -2.01 -20.64 6.59
C ALA A 88 -1.28 -19.98 7.77
N PHE A 89 0.04 -20.19 7.88
CA PHE A 89 0.92 -19.51 8.83
C PHE A 89 1.52 -18.24 8.24
N SER A 90 1.60 -18.18 6.91
CA SER A 90 1.85 -16.96 6.16
C SER A 90 0.76 -15.94 6.45
N SER A 91 1.14 -14.67 6.46
CA SER A 91 0.16 -13.61 6.42
C SER A 91 0.34 -12.79 5.17
N ASN A 92 -0.79 -12.50 4.52
CA ASN A 92 -0.94 -11.34 3.65
C ASN A 92 -0.87 -10.06 4.48
N GLY A 93 0.28 -9.84 5.12
CA GLY A 93 0.67 -8.56 5.66
C GLY A 93 0.96 -7.66 4.47
N ASN A 94 -0.07 -6.96 3.97
CA ASN A 94 0.12 -5.72 3.24
C ASN A 94 0.88 -4.77 4.17
N TYR A 95 2.22 -4.82 4.11
CA TYR A 95 3.04 -3.83 4.75
C TYR A 95 3.14 -2.63 3.84
N ASP A 96 2.56 -1.56 4.36
CA ASP A 96 2.63 -0.21 3.84
C ASP A 96 4.09 0.25 3.91
N TYR A 97 4.81 0.15 2.79
CA TYR A 97 6.03 0.91 2.55
C TYR A 97 5.63 2.39 2.46
N GLY A 98 5.33 3.00 3.62
CA GLY A 98 4.69 4.32 3.64
C GLY A 98 4.78 5.09 4.96
N ASP A 99 4.60 4.44 6.12
CA ASP A 99 4.53 5.19 7.39
C ASP A 99 5.57 4.75 8.45
N ASP A 100 6.56 5.63 8.65
CA ASP A 100 7.43 5.78 9.84
C ASP A 100 8.48 4.68 10.11
N PHE A 101 9.43 4.52 9.18
CA PHE A 101 10.64 3.68 9.30
C PHE A 101 11.31 3.78 10.68
N TYR A 102 11.62 5.00 11.12
CA TYR A 102 12.40 5.23 12.35
C TYR A 102 11.67 4.76 13.61
N LYS A 103 10.35 4.92 13.70
CA LYS A 103 9.58 4.43 14.86
C LYS A 103 9.40 2.92 14.87
N LYS A 104 9.48 2.25 13.72
CA LYS A 104 9.29 0.80 13.58
C LYS A 104 10.58 0.02 13.74
N ALA A 105 11.68 0.49 13.13
CA ALA A 105 12.91 -0.27 12.92
C ALA A 105 13.44 -0.98 14.16
N PHE A 106 13.53 -0.26 15.29
CA PHE A 106 14.05 -0.78 16.56
C PHE A 106 13.09 -0.55 17.73
N LYS A 107 11.77 -0.64 17.49
CA LYS A 107 10.78 -0.43 18.54
C LYS A 107 11.02 -1.35 19.74
N ALA A 108 11.21 -0.76 20.92
CA ALA A 108 11.32 -1.42 22.21
C ALA A 108 10.60 -0.58 23.27
N SER A 109 9.97 -1.22 24.25
CA SER A 109 9.22 -0.55 25.31
C SER A 109 9.08 -1.43 26.55
N GLU A 110 8.82 -0.82 27.70
CA GLU A 110 8.56 -1.54 28.95
C GLU A 110 7.37 -2.51 28.78
N THR A 111 7.55 -3.76 29.22
CA THR A 111 6.47 -4.75 29.23
C THR A 111 5.41 -4.38 30.26
N LYS A 112 4.23 -3.96 29.77
CA LYS A 112 3.07 -3.62 30.60
C LYS A 112 2.26 -4.84 31.03
N SER A 113 1.45 -4.67 32.08
CA SER A 113 0.57 -5.72 32.62
C SER A 113 -0.42 -6.29 31.61
N GLU A 114 -0.88 -5.50 30.63
CA GLU A 114 -1.77 -5.97 29.55
C GLU A 114 -1.09 -7.06 28.70
N VAL A 115 0.17 -6.86 28.34
CA VAL A 115 0.93 -7.85 27.55
C VAL A 115 1.17 -9.13 28.36
N ILE A 116 1.41 -9.00 29.67
CA ILE A 116 1.57 -10.14 30.58
C ILE A 116 0.25 -10.90 30.75
N PHE A 117 -0.89 -10.20 30.78
CA PHE A 117 -2.22 -10.81 30.85
C PHE A 117 -2.47 -11.73 29.65
N ASP A 118 -2.11 -11.28 28.44
CA ASP A 118 -2.31 -12.03 27.20
C ASP A 118 -1.54 -13.36 27.15
N LEU A 119 -0.42 -13.49 27.90
CA LEU A 119 0.37 -14.72 27.96
C LEU A 119 -0.36 -15.91 28.59
N LEU A 120 -1.40 -15.66 29.39
CA LEU A 120 -2.16 -16.70 30.09
C LEU A 120 -3.49 -17.06 29.40
N GLU A 121 -3.84 -16.36 28.32
CA GLU A 121 -5.06 -16.65 27.60
C GLU A 121 -5.06 -18.07 26.99
N ASN A 122 -6.24 -18.70 27.01
CA ASN A 122 -6.47 -20.00 26.40
C ASN A 122 -7.26 -19.90 25.09
N LYS A 123 -6.84 -18.97 24.23
CA LYS A 123 -7.48 -18.67 22.95
C LYS A 123 -6.48 -18.76 21.81
N ASN A 124 -6.06 -19.99 21.47
CA ASN A 124 -5.31 -20.18 20.22
C ASN A 124 -6.32 -20.55 19.11
N GLY A 125 -6.48 -19.63 18.15
CA GLY A 125 -7.44 -19.79 17.06
C GLY A 125 -7.17 -21.01 16.19
N LEU A 126 -5.89 -21.27 15.87
CA LEU A 126 -5.45 -22.42 15.08
C LEU A 126 -5.72 -23.74 15.80
N MET A 127 -5.31 -23.86 17.08
CA MET A 127 -5.60 -25.04 17.90
C MET A 127 -7.11 -25.25 18.06
N ASN A 128 -7.89 -24.17 18.16
CA ASN A 128 -9.34 -24.26 18.12
C ASN A 128 -9.81 -24.84 16.77
N GLN A 129 -9.34 -24.35 15.62
CA GLN A 129 -9.76 -24.89 14.31
C GLN A 129 -9.38 -26.36 14.09
N ILE A 130 -8.18 -26.76 14.53
CA ILE A 130 -7.66 -28.11 14.38
C ILE A 130 -8.38 -29.08 15.32
N LEU A 131 -8.53 -28.75 16.61
CA LEU A 131 -8.96 -29.72 17.64
C LEU A 131 -10.44 -29.63 18.02
N TYR A 132 -11.04 -28.44 17.96
CA TYR A 132 -12.26 -28.15 18.74
C TYR A 132 -13.41 -27.56 17.90
N ARG A 133 -13.12 -26.64 16.98
CA ARG A 133 -14.04 -25.81 16.17
C ARG A 133 -15.12 -25.14 17.02
N PHE A 134 -14.76 -24.58 18.17
CA PHE A 134 -15.69 -23.83 19.00
C PHE A 134 -16.02 -22.47 18.38
N ARG A 135 -17.26 -22.03 18.59
CA ARG A 135 -17.75 -20.72 18.17
C ARG A 135 -17.90 -19.89 19.44
N PRO A 136 -17.11 -18.82 19.60
CA PRO A 136 -17.20 -17.96 20.77
C PRO A 136 -18.64 -17.49 21.03
N GLY A 137 -19.10 -17.58 22.28
CA GLY A 137 -20.45 -17.21 22.70
C GLY A 137 -21.53 -18.29 22.53
N ASN A 138 -21.20 -19.45 21.95
CA ASN A 138 -22.11 -20.60 21.80
C ASN A 138 -21.59 -21.87 22.49
N GLU A 139 -20.61 -21.74 23.38
CA GLU A 139 -19.86 -22.85 23.95
C GLU A 139 -20.81 -23.86 24.61
N ASP A 140 -21.83 -23.43 25.35
CA ASP A 140 -22.80 -24.31 26.03
C ASP A 140 -23.61 -25.21 25.08
N TYR A 141 -23.72 -24.83 23.81
CA TYR A 141 -24.41 -25.59 22.77
C TYR A 141 -23.45 -26.44 21.90
N GLN A 142 -22.17 -26.46 22.26
CA GLN A 142 -21.12 -27.20 21.57
C GLN A 142 -20.57 -28.35 22.43
N GLU A 143 -20.12 -29.39 21.73
CA GLU A 143 -19.40 -30.55 22.26
C GLU A 143 -17.91 -30.24 22.40
N SER A 144 -17.12 -31.13 23.02
CA SER A 144 -15.68 -30.92 23.25
C SER A 144 -14.81 -31.04 21.98
N THR A 145 -15.40 -31.48 20.86
CA THR A 145 -14.78 -31.53 19.53
C THR A 145 -15.90 -31.62 18.47
N PHE A 146 -15.54 -31.80 17.20
CA PHE A 146 -16.48 -32.01 16.09
C PHE A 146 -16.45 -33.46 15.59
N LEU A 147 -17.45 -33.86 14.80
CA LEU A 147 -17.71 -35.29 14.56
C LEU A 147 -16.59 -36.02 13.82
N ASP A 148 -15.96 -35.39 12.83
CA ASP A 148 -14.84 -35.97 12.08
C ASP A 148 -13.65 -36.27 13.01
N MET A 149 -13.28 -35.31 13.87
CA MET A 149 -12.25 -35.49 14.89
C MET A 149 -12.64 -36.57 15.91
N PHE A 150 -13.90 -36.66 16.31
CA PHE A 150 -14.37 -37.75 17.18
C PHE A 150 -14.20 -39.13 16.52
N ILE A 151 -14.53 -39.28 15.24
CA ILE A 151 -14.37 -40.54 14.49
C ILE A 151 -12.88 -40.90 14.40
N PHE A 152 -12.03 -39.92 14.08
CA PHE A 152 -10.57 -40.07 14.09
C PHE A 152 -10.07 -40.57 15.45
N GLN A 153 -10.41 -39.86 16.54
CA GLN A 153 -9.98 -40.19 17.90
C GLN A 153 -10.46 -41.60 18.31
N ALA A 154 -11.71 -41.95 18.00
CA ALA A 154 -12.25 -43.28 18.29
C ALA A 154 -11.47 -44.39 17.56
N GLY A 155 -11.08 -44.17 16.30
CA GLY A 155 -10.23 -45.10 15.55
C GLY A 155 -8.83 -45.20 16.11
N ALA A 156 -8.16 -44.05 16.23
CA ALA A 156 -6.76 -43.95 16.63
C ALA A 156 -6.53 -44.52 18.04
N LYS A 157 -7.43 -44.22 18.99
CA LYS A 157 -7.36 -44.74 20.37
C LYS A 157 -7.63 -46.25 20.46
N ASN A 158 -8.36 -46.83 19.51
CA ASN A 158 -8.58 -48.28 19.42
C ASN A 158 -7.50 -49.00 18.59
N GLY A 159 -6.41 -48.32 18.19
CA GLY A 159 -5.33 -48.91 17.41
C GLY A 159 -5.73 -49.29 15.99
N ARG A 160 -6.75 -48.62 15.42
CA ARG A 160 -7.20 -48.88 14.05
C ARG A 160 -6.42 -48.02 13.07
N PRO A 161 -6.11 -48.56 11.87
CA PRO A 161 -5.53 -47.75 10.81
C PRO A 161 -6.51 -46.65 10.38
N ILE A 162 -5.95 -45.45 10.17
CA ILE A 162 -6.65 -44.26 9.67
C ILE A 162 -6.21 -44.05 8.22
N TYR A 163 -7.16 -43.80 7.34
CA TYR A 163 -6.92 -43.54 5.91
C TYR A 163 -7.44 -42.16 5.53
N SER A 164 -6.63 -41.41 4.78
CA SER A 164 -7.07 -40.19 4.08
C SER A 164 -7.68 -40.59 2.73
N LEU A 165 -8.85 -40.04 2.40
CA LEU A 165 -9.51 -40.26 1.12
C LEU A 165 -9.20 -39.15 0.11
N GLU A 166 -8.47 -38.13 0.50
CA GLU A 166 -8.00 -37.04 -0.34
C GLU A 166 -6.54 -36.71 0.02
N GLU A 167 -5.80 -36.20 -0.96
CA GLU A 167 -4.45 -35.66 -0.79
C GLU A 167 -4.51 -34.13 -0.89
N LEU A 168 -3.65 -33.41 -0.18
CA LEU A 168 -3.68 -31.95 -0.12
C LEU A 168 -3.56 -31.30 -1.51
N ASP A 169 -2.56 -31.71 -2.30
CA ASP A 169 -2.33 -31.20 -3.66
C ASP A 169 -3.53 -31.39 -4.59
N GLU A 170 -4.23 -32.52 -4.44
CA GLU A 170 -5.41 -32.83 -5.23
C GLU A 170 -6.58 -31.91 -4.87
N VAL A 171 -6.81 -31.68 -3.57
CA VAL A 171 -7.86 -30.77 -3.09
C VAL A 171 -7.59 -29.34 -3.53
N ASN A 172 -6.34 -28.89 -3.46
CA ASN A 172 -5.93 -27.55 -3.87
C ASN A 172 -6.15 -27.35 -5.38
N LYS A 173 -5.67 -28.28 -6.21
CA LYS A 173 -5.88 -28.26 -7.66
C LYS A 173 -7.36 -28.23 -8.06
N LEU A 174 -8.18 -29.09 -7.44
CA LEU A 174 -9.62 -29.12 -7.71
C LEU A 174 -10.34 -27.86 -7.24
N SER A 175 -9.89 -27.26 -6.12
CA SER A 175 -10.42 -26.00 -5.61
C SER A 175 -10.10 -24.83 -6.55
N ALA A 176 -8.88 -24.75 -7.08
CA ALA A 176 -8.50 -23.74 -8.08
C ALA A 176 -9.35 -23.87 -9.35
N LEU A 177 -9.50 -25.10 -9.88
CA LEU A 177 -10.37 -25.39 -11.02
C LEU A 177 -11.85 -25.05 -10.76
N ALA A 178 -12.34 -25.24 -9.54
CA ALA A 178 -13.71 -24.88 -9.15
C ALA A 178 -13.97 -23.36 -9.19
N MET A 179 -12.93 -22.54 -9.04
CA MET A 179 -13.01 -21.08 -9.04
C MET A 179 -12.87 -20.45 -10.44
N THR A 180 -12.53 -21.24 -11.47
CA THR A 180 -12.43 -20.75 -12.85
C THR A 180 -13.81 -20.27 -13.37
N PRO A 181 -13.92 -19.07 -13.98
CA PRO A 181 -15.17 -18.61 -14.58
C PRO A 181 -15.66 -19.53 -15.70
N ASP A 182 -16.97 -19.71 -15.79
CA ASP A 182 -17.59 -20.43 -16.92
C ASP A 182 -17.60 -19.51 -18.16
N LYS A 183 -16.60 -19.64 -19.03
CA LYS A 183 -16.38 -18.75 -20.18
C LYS A 183 -17.57 -18.72 -21.17
N GLU A 184 -18.44 -19.72 -21.17
CA GLU A 184 -19.53 -19.84 -22.16
C GLU A 184 -20.94 -19.61 -21.60
N LYS A 185 -21.10 -19.39 -20.28
CA LYS A 185 -22.42 -19.15 -19.67
C LYS A 185 -22.44 -17.80 -18.96
N LYS A 186 -23.26 -16.86 -19.47
CA LYS A 186 -23.74 -15.72 -18.68
C LYS A 186 -24.30 -16.28 -17.37
N ARG A 187 -23.80 -15.77 -16.23
CA ARG A 187 -24.31 -16.10 -14.90
C ARG A 187 -25.84 -16.03 -14.91
N ASP A 188 -26.52 -17.17 -14.82
CA ASP A 188 -27.95 -17.19 -14.57
C ASP A 188 -28.20 -16.84 -13.10
N ASN A 189 -28.01 -15.56 -12.75
CA ASN A 189 -28.31 -15.02 -11.43
C ASN A 189 -29.83 -14.88 -11.18
N SER A 190 -30.69 -15.28 -12.12
CA SER A 190 -32.14 -15.18 -11.95
C SER A 190 -32.68 -16.17 -10.90
N ASN A 191 -31.95 -17.25 -10.62
CA ASN A 191 -32.36 -18.31 -9.68
C ASN A 191 -31.71 -18.26 -8.27
N ASN A 192 -30.71 -17.40 -8.02
CA ASN A 192 -30.01 -17.32 -6.70
C ASN A 192 -30.68 -16.37 -5.67
N ASN A 193 -31.76 -15.70 -6.03
CA ASN A 193 -32.32 -14.61 -5.23
C ASN A 193 -33.37 -15.07 -4.20
N TYR A 194 -32.93 -15.60 -3.05
CA TYR A 194 -33.60 -15.44 -1.75
C TYR A 194 -32.71 -15.92 -0.58
N LEU A 195 -32.03 -17.05 -0.74
CA LEU A 195 -31.27 -17.72 0.34
C LEU A 195 -29.83 -17.19 0.49
N GLU A 196 -29.23 -16.61 -0.55
CA GLU A 196 -27.91 -15.94 -0.45
C GLU A 196 -27.97 -14.67 0.43
N LYS A 197 -29.05 -13.87 0.31
CA LYS A 197 -29.24 -12.65 1.12
C LYS A 197 -29.56 -12.94 2.59
N GLU A 198 -30.01 -14.16 2.92
CA GLU A 198 -30.30 -14.62 4.30
C GLU A 198 -29.43 -15.83 4.70
N GLY A 199 -28.10 -15.73 4.59
CA GLY A 199 -27.16 -16.83 4.91
C GLY A 199 -27.39 -17.51 6.28
N LYS A 200 -27.87 -16.77 7.29
CA LYS A 200 -28.28 -17.32 8.60
C LYS A 200 -29.44 -18.32 8.48
N ARG A 201 -30.43 -18.04 7.64
CA ARG A 201 -31.59 -18.91 7.44
C ARG A 201 -31.23 -20.17 6.65
N LYS A 202 -30.36 -20.04 5.64
CA LYS A 202 -29.82 -21.19 4.92
C LYS A 202 -29.08 -22.16 5.85
N PHE A 203 -28.25 -21.63 6.75
CA PHE A 203 -27.56 -22.45 7.76
C PHE A 203 -28.55 -23.21 8.66
N VAL A 204 -29.62 -22.55 9.13
CA VAL A 204 -30.68 -23.21 9.90
C VAL A 204 -31.38 -24.32 9.10
N LEU A 205 -31.68 -24.08 7.82
CA LEU A 205 -32.30 -25.09 6.94
C LEU A 205 -31.37 -26.29 6.70
N LEU A 206 -30.06 -26.07 6.58
CA LEU A 206 -29.06 -27.13 6.49
C LEU A 206 -28.99 -27.95 7.79
N GLU A 207 -28.99 -27.29 8.95
CA GLU A 207 -29.04 -27.96 10.26
C GLU A 207 -30.34 -28.79 10.41
N GLU A 208 -31.48 -28.29 9.95
CA GLU A 208 -32.75 -29.04 9.94
C GLU A 208 -32.73 -30.23 8.99
N ALA A 209 -32.20 -30.06 7.77
CA ALA A 209 -32.05 -31.14 6.79
C ALA A 209 -31.15 -32.26 7.35
N TYR A 210 -29.99 -31.88 7.91
CA TYR A 210 -29.06 -32.80 8.57
C TYR A 210 -29.71 -33.53 9.75
N ARG A 211 -30.47 -32.82 10.60
CA ARG A 211 -31.21 -33.43 11.73
C ARG A 211 -32.19 -34.51 11.28
N ARG A 212 -32.84 -34.32 10.13
CA ARG A 212 -33.79 -35.27 9.54
C ARG A 212 -33.10 -36.37 8.73
N GLY A 213 -31.80 -36.24 8.47
CA GLY A 213 -31.09 -37.11 7.53
C GLY A 213 -31.62 -37.00 6.09
N ASP A 214 -32.18 -35.84 5.72
CA ASP A 214 -32.71 -35.58 4.37
C ASP A 214 -31.56 -35.13 3.47
N LEU A 215 -30.83 -36.10 2.89
CA LEU A 215 -29.64 -35.82 2.08
C LEU A 215 -30.02 -35.08 0.78
N ASP A 216 -31.18 -35.36 0.20
CA ASP A 216 -31.65 -34.67 -1.02
C ASP A 216 -31.88 -33.17 -0.77
N GLN A 217 -32.36 -32.82 0.43
CA GLN A 217 -32.48 -31.42 0.85
C GLN A 217 -31.11 -30.78 1.10
N ILE A 218 -30.13 -31.51 1.66
CA ILE A 218 -28.75 -31.02 1.81
C ILE A 218 -28.13 -30.75 0.44
N ASP A 219 -28.27 -31.65 -0.52
CA ASP A 219 -27.79 -31.49 -1.90
C ASP A 219 -28.39 -30.23 -2.55
N SER A 220 -29.71 -30.07 -2.45
CA SER A 220 -30.42 -28.91 -3.00
C SER A 220 -29.95 -27.58 -2.37
N LEU A 221 -29.78 -27.56 -1.04
CA LEU A 221 -29.29 -26.38 -0.33
C LEU A 221 -27.82 -26.10 -0.63
N SER A 222 -26.99 -27.13 -0.80
CA SER A 222 -25.59 -26.99 -1.20
C SER A 222 -25.49 -26.41 -2.60
N LYS A 223 -26.21 -26.97 -3.58
CA LYS A 223 -26.26 -26.50 -4.98
C LYS A 223 -26.76 -25.06 -5.10
N SER A 224 -27.71 -24.64 -4.26
CA SER A 224 -28.19 -23.25 -4.24
C SER A 224 -27.14 -22.21 -3.81
N GLY A 225 -25.99 -22.64 -3.29
CA GLY A 225 -24.86 -21.76 -2.96
C GLY A 225 -23.68 -21.88 -3.92
N ASN A 226 -23.79 -22.74 -4.95
CA ASN A 226 -22.70 -22.91 -5.91
C ASN A 226 -22.78 -21.78 -6.94
N PRO A 227 -21.69 -21.04 -7.17
CA PRO A 227 -21.69 -19.91 -8.09
C PRO A 227 -21.83 -20.32 -9.56
N THR A 228 -21.44 -21.56 -9.93
CA THR A 228 -21.42 -22.09 -11.31
C THR A 228 -21.54 -23.62 -11.36
N GLU A 229 -21.83 -24.19 -12.53
CA GLU A 229 -21.74 -25.65 -12.77
C GLU A 229 -20.31 -26.17 -12.64
N VAL A 230 -19.31 -25.37 -13.05
CA VAL A 230 -17.87 -25.66 -12.91
C VAL A 230 -17.50 -25.87 -11.44
N TYR A 231 -18.00 -25.01 -10.55
CA TYR A 231 -17.78 -25.15 -9.11
C TYR A 231 -18.30 -26.49 -8.60
N HIS A 232 -19.54 -26.88 -8.95
CA HIS A 232 -20.10 -28.15 -8.49
C HIS A 232 -19.32 -29.36 -9.03
N LYS A 233 -18.88 -29.32 -10.30
CA LYS A 233 -18.09 -30.38 -10.93
C LYS A 233 -16.81 -30.67 -10.16
N TYR A 234 -15.99 -29.67 -9.87
CA TYR A 234 -14.70 -29.90 -9.23
C TYR A 234 -14.78 -29.97 -7.70
N PHE A 235 -15.68 -29.21 -7.07
CA PHE A 235 -15.80 -29.18 -5.60
C PHE A 235 -16.59 -30.36 -5.01
N ILE A 236 -17.43 -31.03 -5.80
CA ILE A 236 -18.20 -32.21 -5.35
C ILE A 236 -17.93 -33.43 -6.22
N VAL A 237 -18.16 -33.35 -7.54
CA VAL A 237 -18.20 -34.55 -8.41
C VAL A 237 -16.84 -35.24 -8.55
N GLU A 238 -15.78 -34.50 -8.91
CA GLU A 238 -14.45 -35.10 -9.08
C GLU A 238 -13.86 -35.56 -7.74
N ARG A 239 -14.07 -34.79 -6.66
CA ARG A 239 -13.70 -35.19 -5.29
C ARG A 239 -14.39 -36.50 -4.87
N ASN A 240 -15.69 -36.63 -5.13
CA ASN A 240 -16.44 -37.87 -4.86
C ASN A 240 -15.87 -39.08 -5.59
N ARG A 241 -15.52 -38.94 -6.88
CA ARG A 241 -14.94 -40.03 -7.68
C ARG A 241 -13.60 -40.49 -7.12
N ASN A 242 -12.76 -39.55 -6.70
CA ASN A 242 -11.46 -39.88 -6.10
C ASN A 242 -11.62 -40.57 -4.74
N MET A 243 -12.47 -40.03 -3.86
CA MET A 243 -12.77 -40.64 -2.57
C MET A 243 -13.34 -42.06 -2.72
N VAL A 244 -14.31 -42.26 -3.60
CA VAL A 244 -14.94 -43.58 -3.83
C VAL A 244 -13.95 -44.59 -4.40
N ARG A 245 -13.05 -44.19 -5.32
CA ARG A 245 -11.98 -45.05 -5.83
C ARG A 245 -11.02 -45.52 -4.74
N ARG A 246 -10.64 -44.60 -3.82
CA ARG A 246 -9.79 -44.95 -2.67
C ARG A 246 -10.56 -45.83 -1.68
N MET A 247 -11.84 -45.55 -1.41
CA MET A 247 -12.68 -46.41 -0.60
C MET A 247 -12.75 -47.84 -1.14
N ASP A 248 -13.00 -48.01 -2.44
CA ASP A 248 -13.01 -49.32 -3.12
C ASP A 248 -11.72 -50.10 -2.86
N SER A 249 -10.57 -49.45 -3.02
CA SER A 249 -9.26 -50.06 -2.80
C SER A 249 -9.05 -50.51 -1.35
N ILE A 250 -9.49 -49.71 -0.38
CA ILE A 250 -9.31 -49.99 1.05
C ILE A 250 -10.29 -51.07 1.54
N MET A 251 -11.56 -51.01 1.10
CA MET A 251 -12.63 -51.92 1.55
C MET A 251 -12.35 -53.39 1.21
N HIS A 252 -11.62 -53.66 0.13
CA HIS A 252 -11.21 -55.01 -0.24
C HIS A 252 -10.18 -55.62 0.73
N GLN A 253 -9.45 -54.79 1.49
CA GLN A 253 -8.43 -55.25 2.44
C GLN A 253 -9.05 -55.52 3.82
N HIS A 254 -9.93 -54.65 4.30
CA HIS A 254 -10.66 -54.81 5.56
C HIS A 254 -11.88 -53.87 5.61
N SER A 255 -12.80 -54.14 6.54
CA SER A 255 -13.99 -53.31 6.74
C SER A 255 -13.60 -51.92 7.30
N ILE A 256 -14.14 -50.85 6.70
CA ILE A 256 -13.88 -49.47 7.15
C ILE A 256 -15.16 -48.74 7.56
N PHE A 257 -15.00 -47.78 8.46
CA PHE A 257 -16.00 -46.76 8.74
C PHE A 257 -15.53 -45.44 8.13
N THR A 258 -16.23 -45.00 7.09
CA THR A 258 -15.93 -43.78 6.34
C THR A 258 -16.78 -42.62 6.84
N GLY A 259 -16.15 -41.50 7.18
CA GLY A 259 -16.81 -40.22 7.45
C GLY A 259 -16.42 -39.18 6.40
N ILE A 260 -17.39 -38.72 5.60
CA ILE A 260 -17.23 -37.60 4.64
C ILE A 260 -18.45 -36.68 4.78
N GLY A 261 -18.32 -35.42 4.38
CA GLY A 261 -19.37 -34.42 4.50
C GLY A 261 -20.68 -34.87 3.86
N ALA A 262 -21.81 -34.64 4.54
CA ALA A 262 -23.11 -35.14 4.11
C ALA A 262 -23.53 -34.68 2.70
N ALA A 263 -22.99 -33.56 2.21
CA ALA A 263 -23.21 -33.06 0.85
C ALA A 263 -22.59 -33.97 -0.25
N HIS A 264 -21.61 -34.81 0.09
CA HIS A 264 -20.94 -35.71 -0.85
C HIS A 264 -21.73 -37.02 -1.12
N LEU A 265 -22.73 -37.34 -0.29
CA LEU A 265 -23.43 -38.63 -0.33
C LEU A 265 -24.53 -38.72 -1.41
N PRO A 266 -25.46 -37.76 -1.55
CA PRO A 266 -26.66 -37.88 -2.40
C PRO A 266 -26.43 -37.48 -3.87
N GLY A 267 -27.41 -37.81 -4.71
CA GLY A 267 -27.43 -37.47 -6.14
C GLY A 267 -26.72 -38.48 -7.03
N ASN A 268 -26.87 -38.34 -8.35
CA ASN A 268 -26.32 -39.29 -9.32
C ASN A 268 -24.79 -39.36 -9.28
N GLU A 269 -24.13 -38.25 -8.95
CA GLU A 269 -22.66 -38.17 -8.79
C GLU A 269 -22.25 -38.21 -7.29
N GLY A 270 -23.19 -38.57 -6.41
CA GLY A 270 -22.94 -38.75 -4.98
C GLY A 270 -22.27 -40.09 -4.69
N ALA A 271 -21.52 -40.17 -3.59
CA ALA A 271 -20.79 -41.37 -3.21
C ALA A 271 -21.67 -42.63 -3.12
N ILE A 272 -22.96 -42.50 -2.77
CA ILE A 272 -23.90 -43.63 -2.68
C ILE A 272 -24.17 -44.25 -4.05
N GLU A 273 -24.48 -43.43 -5.06
CA GLU A 273 -24.75 -43.94 -6.41
C GLU A 273 -23.45 -44.39 -7.09
N LEU A 274 -22.34 -43.67 -6.92
CA LEU A 274 -21.03 -44.09 -7.45
C LEU A 274 -20.61 -45.48 -6.95
N LEU A 275 -20.79 -45.76 -5.65
CA LEU A 275 -20.52 -47.10 -5.11
C LEU A 275 -21.48 -48.16 -5.67
N ARG A 276 -22.77 -47.83 -5.88
CA ARG A 276 -23.74 -48.74 -6.51
C ARG A 276 -23.36 -49.06 -7.95
N ASP A 277 -22.89 -48.06 -8.70
CA ASP A 277 -22.43 -48.21 -10.07
C ASP A 277 -21.16 -49.06 -10.17
N MET A 278 -20.32 -49.04 -9.14
CA MET A 278 -19.19 -49.96 -8.99
C MET A 278 -19.57 -51.40 -8.59
N GLY A 279 -20.87 -51.70 -8.43
CA GLY A 279 -21.37 -53.05 -8.13
C GLY A 279 -21.60 -53.35 -6.64
N TYR A 280 -21.44 -52.36 -5.75
CA TYR A 280 -21.74 -52.53 -4.34
C TYR A 280 -23.24 -52.46 -4.04
N THR A 281 -23.68 -53.22 -3.04
CA THR A 281 -24.97 -53.04 -2.40
C THR A 281 -24.83 -52.01 -1.28
N VAL A 282 -25.36 -50.81 -1.51
CA VAL A 282 -25.36 -49.70 -0.54
C VAL A 282 -26.78 -49.47 -0.02
N ARG A 283 -27.01 -49.64 1.28
CA ARG A 283 -28.35 -49.51 1.89
C ARG A 283 -28.35 -48.59 3.12
N PRO A 284 -29.42 -47.83 3.38
CA PRO A 284 -29.49 -46.99 4.56
C PRO A 284 -29.61 -47.85 5.81
N VAL A 285 -28.91 -47.47 6.88
CA VAL A 285 -28.96 -48.13 8.19
C VAL A 285 -29.99 -47.42 9.06
N SER A 286 -31.00 -48.16 9.53
CA SER A 286 -32.03 -47.61 10.41
C SER A 286 -31.41 -47.03 11.70
N ALA A 287 -31.72 -45.77 11.98
CA ALA A 287 -31.32 -45.07 13.21
C ALA A 287 -32.10 -45.63 14.41
N LYS A 288 -31.56 -46.66 15.06
CA LYS A 288 -32.12 -47.17 16.33
C LYS A 288 -31.51 -46.40 17.49
N SER A 289 -32.35 -45.77 18.31
CA SER A 289 -31.93 -45.16 19.57
C SER A 289 -32.61 -45.89 20.73
N SER A 290 -31.86 -46.71 21.46
CA SER A 290 -32.32 -47.38 22.69
C SER A 290 -31.79 -46.71 23.96
N GLY A 291 -31.22 -45.50 23.83
CA GLY A 291 -30.55 -44.78 24.91
C GLY A 291 -29.16 -45.31 25.26
N LYS A 292 -28.61 -46.26 24.48
CA LYS A 292 -27.28 -46.85 24.70
C LYS A 292 -26.15 -46.02 24.09
N SER A 293 -26.45 -45.22 23.07
CA SER A 293 -25.55 -44.31 22.37
C SER A 293 -24.69 -43.48 23.32
N HIS A 294 -25.30 -42.86 24.35
CA HIS A 294 -24.57 -42.07 25.36
C HIS A 294 -23.51 -42.88 26.12
N LYS A 295 -23.84 -44.12 26.49
CA LYS A 295 -22.90 -45.03 27.18
C LYS A 295 -21.78 -45.48 26.25
N MET A 296 -22.09 -45.75 24.98
CA MET A 296 -21.09 -46.13 23.96
C MET A 296 -20.14 -44.98 23.65
N ARG A 297 -20.68 -43.75 23.52
CA ARG A 297 -19.94 -42.51 23.37
C ARG A 297 -18.96 -42.31 24.53
N LYS A 298 -19.47 -42.27 25.76
CA LYS A 298 -18.63 -42.11 26.96
C LYS A 298 -17.53 -43.17 27.07
N LYS A 299 -17.81 -44.41 26.64
CA LYS A 299 -16.79 -45.47 26.59
C LYS A 299 -15.67 -45.13 25.61
N LEU A 300 -15.99 -44.62 24.43
CA LEU A 300 -15.02 -44.21 23.41
C LEU A 300 -14.25 -42.95 23.82
N GLU A 301 -14.93 -41.94 24.36
CA GLU A 301 -14.31 -40.71 24.87
C GLU A 301 -13.30 -41.01 25.99
N GLY A 302 -13.64 -41.92 26.89
CA GLY A 302 -12.78 -42.35 28.00
C GLY A 302 -11.62 -43.28 27.61
N LEU A 303 -11.48 -43.65 26.32
CA LEU A 303 -10.28 -44.35 25.86
C LEU A 303 -9.07 -43.42 25.91
N TYR A 304 -7.91 -44.02 26.16
CA TYR A 304 -6.62 -43.36 26.20
C TYR A 304 -5.63 -44.15 25.36
N LYS A 305 -4.85 -43.47 24.55
CA LYS A 305 -3.71 -44.04 23.83
C LYS A 305 -2.45 -43.30 24.27
N SER A 306 -1.49 -44.06 24.79
CA SER A 306 -0.17 -43.52 25.12
C SER A 306 0.53 -43.06 23.83
N VAL A 307 1.15 -41.89 23.91
CA VAL A 307 1.94 -41.26 22.84
C VAL A 307 3.32 -41.00 23.41
N GLU A 308 4.36 -41.23 22.62
CA GLU A 308 5.75 -41.02 23.04
C GLU A 308 6.07 -39.52 23.09
N PHE A 309 6.82 -39.10 24.10
CA PHE A 309 7.22 -37.71 24.30
C PHE A 309 8.73 -37.59 24.15
N GLU A 310 9.17 -37.09 22.99
CA GLU A 310 10.58 -36.96 22.62
C GLU A 310 11.12 -35.56 22.92
N GLN A 311 12.43 -35.44 23.07
CA GLN A 311 13.06 -34.17 23.38
C GLN A 311 13.10 -33.27 22.13
N SER A 312 12.46 -32.11 22.23
CA SER A 312 12.48 -31.03 21.25
C SER A 312 13.28 -29.84 21.77
N LYS A 313 13.72 -28.97 20.86
CA LYS A 313 14.40 -27.70 21.19
C LYS A 313 13.74 -26.54 20.44
N THR A 314 13.79 -25.34 21.02
CA THR A 314 13.46 -24.11 20.28
C THR A 314 14.53 -23.83 19.23
N SER A 315 14.18 -23.01 18.23
CA SER A 315 15.05 -22.65 17.11
C SER A 315 16.38 -22.03 17.53
N ASP A 316 16.37 -21.19 18.58
CA ASP A 316 17.57 -20.60 19.19
C ASP A 316 18.31 -21.54 20.18
N GLY A 317 17.79 -22.75 20.40
CA GLY A 317 18.32 -23.71 21.37
C GLY A 317 18.14 -23.31 22.84
N PHE A 318 17.44 -22.21 23.15
CA PHE A 318 17.29 -21.70 24.51
C PHE A 318 16.53 -22.66 25.43
N ILE A 319 15.51 -23.34 24.89
CA ILE A 319 14.64 -24.28 25.61
C ILE A 319 14.83 -25.68 25.04
N SER A 320 14.90 -26.67 25.93
CA SER A 320 14.65 -28.06 25.59
C SER A 320 13.51 -28.64 26.44
N VAL A 321 12.56 -29.31 25.79
CA VAL A 321 11.33 -29.83 26.41
C VAL A 321 10.85 -31.08 25.69
N ASN A 322 10.17 -31.98 26.39
CA ASN A 322 9.62 -33.18 25.79
C ASN A 322 8.22 -32.94 25.20
N THR A 323 8.00 -33.20 23.90
CA THR A 323 6.71 -33.01 23.19
C THR A 323 6.24 -34.29 22.51
N PRO A 324 4.92 -34.46 22.25
CA PRO A 324 4.35 -35.65 21.61
C PRO A 324 4.54 -35.70 20.08
N GLY A 325 5.20 -34.70 19.52
CA GLY A 325 5.43 -34.49 18.09
C GLY A 325 6.25 -33.22 17.88
N GLU A 326 6.30 -32.75 16.64
CA GLU A 326 7.02 -31.53 16.26
C GLU A 326 6.50 -30.29 17.03
N LEU A 327 7.43 -29.45 17.45
CA LEU A 327 7.17 -28.18 18.13
C LEU A 327 7.28 -27.04 17.11
N TYR A 328 6.16 -26.73 16.47
CA TYR A 328 6.10 -25.75 15.39
C TYR A 328 6.24 -24.33 15.93
N GLU A 329 7.22 -23.58 15.42
CA GLU A 329 7.35 -22.15 15.71
C GLU A 329 6.36 -21.36 14.86
N MET A 330 5.58 -20.48 15.50
CA MET A 330 4.58 -19.63 14.85
C MET A 330 5.15 -18.23 14.63
N PRO A 331 4.87 -17.61 13.47
CA PRO A 331 5.29 -16.24 13.21
C PRO A 331 4.54 -15.27 14.14
N SER A 332 5.25 -14.25 14.64
CA SER A 332 4.72 -13.27 15.58
C SER A 332 5.01 -11.86 15.10
N TYR A 333 3.97 -11.02 15.03
CA TYR A 333 4.09 -9.60 14.69
C TYR A 333 4.68 -8.74 15.82
N THR A 334 4.86 -9.33 17.01
CA THR A 334 5.40 -8.61 18.16
C THR A 334 6.84 -9.06 18.37
N ARG A 335 7.79 -8.19 18.04
CA ARG A 335 9.22 -8.46 18.26
C ARG A 335 9.49 -8.78 19.74
N GLY A 336 10.20 -9.88 19.97
CA GLY A 336 10.50 -10.40 21.30
C GLY A 336 9.40 -11.30 21.88
N LYS A 337 8.35 -11.62 21.11
CA LYS A 337 7.34 -12.63 21.46
C LYS A 337 7.44 -13.81 20.50
N MET A 338 7.71 -15.00 21.01
CA MET A 338 7.73 -16.24 20.22
C MET A 338 6.66 -17.19 20.75
N GLU A 339 5.97 -17.90 19.86
CA GLU A 339 4.96 -18.89 20.20
C GLU A 339 5.27 -20.19 19.48
N TYR A 340 5.27 -21.30 20.21
CA TYR A 340 5.46 -22.64 19.69
C TYR A 340 4.24 -23.49 20.00
N LEU A 341 3.77 -24.29 19.04
CA LEU A 341 2.58 -25.13 19.15
C LEU A 341 2.90 -26.58 18.80
N CYS A 342 2.30 -27.51 19.55
CA CYS A 342 2.40 -28.95 19.30
C CYS A 342 1.02 -29.59 19.55
N PRO A 343 0.22 -29.83 18.50
CA PRO A 343 -1.09 -30.48 18.65
C PRO A 343 -0.92 -31.97 18.98
N GLU A 344 -1.84 -32.53 19.77
CA GLU A 344 -1.95 -33.96 20.05
C GLU A 344 -3.40 -34.44 19.78
N PRO A 345 -3.75 -34.65 18.49
CA PRO A 345 -5.13 -34.85 18.09
C PRO A 345 -5.72 -36.18 18.55
N ILE A 346 -4.90 -37.20 18.89
CA ILE A 346 -5.38 -38.54 19.26
C ILE A 346 -6.13 -38.48 20.59
N ASN A 347 -5.57 -37.82 21.61
CA ASN A 347 -6.26 -37.67 22.90
C ASN A 347 -6.97 -36.31 23.04
N GLY A 348 -6.89 -35.44 22.04
CA GLY A 348 -7.60 -34.15 22.01
C GLY A 348 -6.96 -33.10 22.91
N GLY A 349 -5.62 -33.12 23.00
CA GLY A 349 -4.83 -32.15 23.74
C GLY A 349 -3.88 -31.37 22.83
N TYR A 350 -3.20 -30.40 23.40
CA TYR A 350 -2.08 -29.71 22.76
C TYR A 350 -1.13 -29.14 23.80
N PHE A 351 0.10 -28.89 23.36
CA PHE A 351 1.17 -28.27 24.14
C PHE A 351 1.64 -27.00 23.42
N SER A 352 2.11 -26.04 24.19
CA SER A 352 2.61 -24.76 23.66
C SER A 352 3.66 -24.15 24.57
N VAL A 353 4.57 -23.40 23.96
CA VAL A 353 5.57 -22.59 24.66
C VAL A 353 5.41 -21.16 24.17
N VAL A 354 5.17 -20.21 25.07
CA VAL A 354 5.12 -18.78 24.74
C VAL A 354 6.25 -18.07 25.47
N ARG A 355 7.07 -17.32 24.75
CA ARG A 355 8.19 -16.55 25.29
C ARG A 355 7.93 -15.06 25.07
N LEU A 356 8.25 -14.24 26.07
CA LEU A 356 8.14 -12.79 25.97
C LEU A 356 9.39 -12.13 26.57
N PHE A 357 10.10 -11.39 25.74
CA PHE A 357 11.22 -10.54 26.15
C PHE A 357 10.70 -9.37 27.00
N THR A 358 11.32 -9.16 28.16
CA THR A 358 10.82 -8.20 29.14
C THR A 358 11.52 -6.84 29.11
N TYR A 359 12.72 -6.80 28.52
CA TYR A 359 13.66 -5.67 28.63
C TYR A 359 13.96 -5.28 30.09
N GLY A 360 13.73 -6.19 31.04
CA GLY A 360 13.81 -5.95 32.48
C GLY A 360 15.09 -5.24 32.94
N PRO A 361 16.29 -5.62 32.46
CA PRO A 361 17.54 -4.96 32.83
C PRO A 361 17.63 -3.48 32.43
N ILE A 362 16.97 -3.06 31.34
CA ILE A 362 16.93 -1.65 30.92
C ILE A 362 16.01 -0.83 31.84
N PHE A 363 14.95 -1.45 32.37
CA PHE A 363 13.92 -0.83 33.22
C PHE A 363 14.07 -1.17 34.71
N ASN A 364 15.24 -1.70 35.12
CA ASN A 364 15.51 -2.20 36.48
C ASN A 364 14.38 -3.08 37.07
N LYS A 365 13.73 -3.90 36.24
CA LYS A 365 12.70 -4.86 36.65
C LYS A 365 13.30 -6.24 36.78
N THR A 366 13.23 -6.82 37.98
CA THR A 366 13.76 -8.15 38.24
C THR A 366 12.75 -9.26 37.88
N PRO A 367 13.17 -10.53 37.79
CA PRO A 367 12.25 -11.66 37.69
C PRO A 367 11.16 -11.64 38.77
N GLU A 368 11.48 -11.23 39.99
CA GLU A 368 10.53 -11.12 41.10
C GLU A 368 9.47 -10.04 40.88
N TYR A 369 9.80 -8.94 40.17
CA TYR A 369 8.82 -7.93 39.77
C TYR A 369 7.77 -8.56 38.85
N TYR A 370 8.20 -9.20 37.75
CA TYR A 370 7.29 -9.84 36.80
C TYR A 370 6.50 -10.97 37.43
N LYS A 371 7.12 -11.74 38.34
CA LYS A 371 6.43 -12.77 39.12
C LYS A 371 5.28 -12.20 39.95
N LYS A 372 5.50 -11.09 40.65
CA LYS A 372 4.44 -10.40 41.42
C LYS A 372 3.37 -9.78 40.53
N THR A 373 3.76 -9.18 39.40
CA THR A 373 2.82 -8.62 38.44
C THR A 373 1.90 -9.70 37.90
N LEU A 374 2.45 -10.83 37.43
CA LEU A 374 1.66 -11.96 36.98
C LEU A 374 0.77 -12.49 38.12
N ASP A 375 1.30 -12.61 39.34
CA ASP A 375 0.54 -13.09 40.49
C ASP A 375 -0.75 -12.30 40.73
N SER A 376 -0.67 -10.98 40.56
CA SER A 376 -1.83 -10.08 40.68
C SER A 376 -2.87 -10.28 39.56
N LEU A 377 -2.46 -10.81 38.41
CA LEU A 377 -3.30 -11.05 37.24
C LEU A 377 -3.88 -12.47 37.20
N LEU A 378 -3.32 -13.44 37.94
CA LEU A 378 -3.69 -14.86 37.81
C LEU A 378 -5.20 -15.13 37.93
N TYR A 379 -5.88 -14.45 38.84
CA TYR A 379 -7.32 -14.63 39.04
C TYR A 379 -8.16 -14.24 37.82
N ILE A 380 -7.73 -13.22 37.07
CA ILE A 380 -8.47 -12.71 35.90
C ILE A 380 -7.94 -13.32 34.59
N ALA A 381 -6.66 -13.67 34.53
CA ALA A 381 -5.99 -14.09 33.30
C ALA A 381 -6.10 -15.60 33.04
N THR A 382 -6.34 -16.42 34.07
CA THR A 382 -6.47 -17.88 33.91
C THR A 382 -7.90 -18.30 33.59
N PRO A 383 -8.12 -19.21 32.62
CA PRO A 383 -9.45 -19.64 32.23
C PRO A 383 -10.04 -20.64 33.23
N GLY A 384 -11.31 -20.43 33.59
CA GLY A 384 -12.09 -21.37 34.41
C GLY A 384 -11.75 -21.32 35.90
N GLU A 385 -11.88 -22.46 36.57
CA GLU A 385 -11.60 -22.60 38.00
C GLU A 385 -10.11 -22.88 38.23
N LEU A 386 -9.44 -22.04 39.04
CA LEU A 386 -8.06 -22.26 39.48
C LEU A 386 -8.02 -23.41 40.51
N MET A 387 -7.47 -24.56 40.12
CA MET A 387 -7.41 -25.77 40.93
C MET A 387 -6.15 -25.86 41.79
N LYS A 388 -5.01 -25.37 41.26
CA LYS A 388 -3.70 -25.50 41.88
C LYS A 388 -2.80 -24.32 41.49
N LYS A 389 -1.98 -23.87 42.45
CA LYS A 389 -0.88 -22.92 42.23
C LYS A 389 0.25 -23.27 43.19
N GLU A 390 1.43 -23.59 42.67
CA GLU A 390 2.63 -23.92 43.44
C GLU A 390 3.83 -23.12 42.95
N ASP A 391 4.70 -22.69 43.86
CA ASP A 391 6.02 -22.16 43.48
C ASP A 391 6.91 -23.31 42.99
N ILE A 392 7.59 -23.08 41.87
CA ILE A 392 8.55 -24.03 41.28
C ILE A 392 9.90 -23.35 41.03
N THR A 393 10.92 -24.17 40.83
CA THR A 393 12.25 -23.72 40.40
C THR A 393 12.74 -24.60 39.25
N VAL A 394 13.13 -23.99 38.15
CA VAL A 394 13.64 -24.67 36.94
C VAL A 394 14.98 -24.04 36.57
N ASN A 395 16.04 -24.84 36.50
CA ASN A 395 17.42 -24.39 36.22
C ASN A 395 17.87 -23.16 37.06
N GLY A 396 17.38 -23.03 38.30
CA GLY A 396 17.70 -21.90 39.19
C GLY A 396 16.88 -20.63 38.97
N HIS A 397 15.80 -20.70 38.18
CA HIS A 397 14.83 -19.62 37.97
C HIS A 397 13.53 -19.89 38.70
N SER A 398 12.95 -18.87 39.33
CA SER A 398 11.67 -18.99 40.03
C SER A 398 10.49 -19.01 39.07
N GLY A 399 9.41 -19.68 39.46
CA GLY A 399 8.24 -19.82 38.61
C GLY A 399 6.98 -20.28 39.34
N TYR A 400 5.91 -20.49 38.59
CA TYR A 400 4.65 -21.06 39.07
C TYR A 400 4.26 -22.32 38.28
N ASN A 401 3.80 -23.36 38.98
CA ASN A 401 2.98 -24.45 38.42
C ASN A 401 1.52 -24.16 38.71
N ILE A 402 0.71 -24.00 37.67
CA ILE A 402 -0.70 -23.64 37.78
C ILE A 402 -1.54 -24.70 37.08
N LEU A 403 -2.63 -25.12 37.70
CA LEU A 403 -3.62 -26.00 37.07
C LEU A 403 -4.99 -25.32 37.15
N THR A 404 -5.65 -25.18 36.02
CA THR A 404 -7.04 -24.71 35.95
C THR A 404 -7.94 -25.72 35.28
N LYS A 405 -9.24 -25.57 35.52
CA LYS A 405 -10.30 -26.40 34.95
C LYS A 405 -11.32 -25.53 34.23
N THR A 406 -11.49 -25.73 32.93
CA THR A 406 -12.43 -24.95 32.12
C THR A 406 -13.88 -25.36 32.38
N SER A 407 -14.85 -24.54 31.94
CA SER A 407 -16.29 -24.86 31.98
C SER A 407 -16.66 -26.15 31.23
N LYS A 408 -15.80 -26.61 30.33
CA LYS A 408 -15.94 -27.86 29.56
C LYS A 408 -15.19 -29.05 30.18
N ASN A 409 -14.77 -28.94 31.45
CA ASN A 409 -13.98 -29.94 32.16
C ASN A 409 -12.61 -30.28 31.53
N ALA A 410 -12.08 -29.42 30.65
CA ALA A 410 -10.70 -29.56 30.20
C ALA A 410 -9.76 -29.03 31.29
N LEU A 411 -8.67 -29.75 31.54
CA LEU A 411 -7.60 -29.28 32.43
C LEU A 411 -6.55 -28.54 31.61
N VAL A 412 -6.10 -27.41 32.14
CA VAL A 412 -5.03 -26.61 31.55
C VAL A 412 -3.95 -26.43 32.60
N GLN A 413 -2.74 -26.88 32.29
CA GLN A 413 -1.58 -26.75 33.17
C GLN A 413 -0.58 -25.76 32.57
N TYR A 414 -0.03 -24.91 33.43
CA TYR A 414 1.00 -23.92 33.11
C TYR A 414 2.22 -24.14 33.99
N ASN A 415 3.42 -24.15 33.40
CA ASN A 415 4.67 -23.84 34.10
C ASN A 415 5.17 -22.49 33.59
N ILE A 416 5.24 -21.49 34.47
CA ILE A 416 5.64 -20.13 34.11
C ILE A 416 6.96 -19.83 34.78
N ILE A 417 7.98 -19.52 34.00
CA ILE A 417 9.35 -19.32 34.48
C ILE A 417 9.77 -17.88 34.20
N PHE A 418 10.32 -17.22 35.22
CA PHE A 418 10.81 -15.85 35.13
C PHE A 418 12.33 -15.85 35.05
N THR A 419 12.85 -15.36 33.94
CA THR A 419 14.29 -15.16 33.73
C THR A 419 14.61 -13.66 33.77
N PRO A 420 15.89 -13.27 33.89
CA PRO A 420 16.27 -11.85 33.85
C PRO A 420 15.80 -11.12 32.59
N THR A 421 15.65 -11.83 31.47
CA THR A 421 15.40 -11.25 30.14
C THR A 421 14.05 -11.63 29.53
N GLU A 422 13.39 -12.68 30.04
CA GLU A 422 12.17 -13.26 29.46
C GLU A 422 11.20 -13.84 30.50
N ILE A 423 9.90 -13.81 30.18
CA ILE A 423 8.87 -14.67 30.77
C ILE A 423 8.63 -15.83 29.81
N VAL A 424 8.71 -17.07 30.31
CA VAL A 424 8.46 -18.28 29.53
C VAL A 424 7.26 -19.04 30.09
N VAL A 425 6.24 -19.27 29.27
CA VAL A 425 5.01 -19.97 29.63
C VAL A 425 4.94 -21.29 28.88
N PHE A 426 5.12 -22.40 29.60
CA PHE A 426 4.84 -23.74 29.11
C PHE A 426 3.40 -24.07 29.44
N LYS A 427 2.60 -24.40 28.43
CA LYS A 427 1.17 -24.64 28.59
C LYS A 427 0.77 -25.95 27.92
N GLY A 428 -0.05 -26.74 28.62
CA GLY A 428 -0.66 -27.95 28.09
C GLY A 428 -2.14 -27.97 28.42
N SER A 429 -2.97 -28.30 27.43
CA SER A 429 -4.42 -28.36 27.56
C SER A 429 -4.94 -29.69 27.05
N GLY A 430 -5.93 -30.27 27.73
CA GLY A 430 -6.58 -31.49 27.26
C GLY A 430 -7.84 -31.83 28.04
N ASN A 431 -8.68 -32.66 27.42
CA ASN A 431 -9.94 -33.08 28.01
C ASN A 431 -9.73 -33.97 29.24
N ASP A 432 -10.62 -33.82 30.22
CA ASP A 432 -10.62 -34.57 31.48
C ASP A 432 -9.24 -34.57 32.18
N ASN A 433 -8.70 -35.74 32.53
CA ASN A 433 -7.43 -35.88 33.23
C ASN A 433 -6.24 -36.20 32.32
N TYR A 434 -6.35 -35.96 31.00
CA TYR A 434 -5.27 -36.25 30.05
C TYR A 434 -3.96 -35.58 30.44
N ILE A 435 -3.98 -34.27 30.70
CA ILE A 435 -2.77 -33.50 31.04
C ILE A 435 -2.11 -34.00 32.33
N GLN A 436 -2.84 -34.69 33.21
CA GLN A 436 -2.32 -35.26 34.46
C GLN A 436 -1.74 -36.68 34.30
N LYS A 437 -1.78 -37.28 33.10
CA LYS A 437 -1.18 -38.60 32.83
C LYS A 437 0.36 -38.50 32.81
N THR A 438 1.03 -39.63 33.05
CA THR A 438 2.49 -39.71 33.18
C THR A 438 3.22 -39.14 31.96
N GLU A 439 2.75 -39.46 30.76
CA GLU A 439 3.39 -39.09 29.49
C GLU A 439 3.28 -37.57 29.23
N PRO A 440 2.09 -36.93 29.23
CA PRO A 440 1.94 -35.47 29.22
C PRO A 440 2.71 -34.72 30.31
N GLN A 441 2.86 -35.31 31.51
CA GLN A 441 3.65 -34.68 32.59
C GLN A 441 5.15 -34.60 32.26
N ALA A 442 5.65 -35.37 31.29
CA ALA A 442 7.04 -35.23 30.83
C ALA A 442 7.33 -33.82 30.27
N PHE A 443 6.36 -33.19 29.60
CA PHE A 443 6.47 -31.81 29.10
C PHE A 443 6.75 -30.80 30.21
N PHE A 444 6.14 -30.98 31.39
CA PHE A 444 6.31 -30.05 32.51
C PHE A 444 7.49 -30.39 33.44
N ASN A 445 7.85 -31.68 33.53
CA ASN A 445 8.86 -32.15 34.48
C ASN A 445 10.28 -32.21 33.89
N LYS A 446 10.43 -32.18 32.56
CA LYS A 446 11.72 -32.26 31.86
C LYS A 446 12.07 -30.98 31.09
N ILE A 447 11.76 -29.83 31.67
CA ILE A 447 12.12 -28.53 31.10
C ILE A 447 13.60 -28.24 31.38
N GLN A 448 14.35 -27.86 30.36
CA GLN A 448 15.72 -27.37 30.47
C GLN A 448 15.83 -26.01 29.78
N LEU A 449 16.35 -25.02 30.52
CA LEU A 449 16.73 -23.70 29.98
C LEU A 449 18.25 -23.61 29.82
N SER A 450 18.71 -22.80 28.88
CA SER A 450 20.14 -22.53 28.68
C SER A 450 20.81 -21.99 29.94
N ALA A 451 22.06 -22.40 30.16
CA ALA A 451 22.85 -22.00 31.32
C ALA A 451 23.52 -20.63 31.12
N ASN A 452 23.79 -19.92 32.22
CA ASN A 452 24.61 -18.71 32.20
C ASN A 452 26.08 -19.08 31.95
N SER A 453 26.74 -18.47 30.96
CA SER A 453 28.17 -18.67 30.69
C SER A 453 28.99 -17.46 31.12
N SER A 454 30.16 -17.67 31.74
CA SER A 454 31.14 -16.60 32.01
C SER A 454 31.96 -16.23 30.76
N GLU A 455 31.95 -17.10 29.75
CA GLU A 455 32.69 -16.93 28.49
C GLU A 455 31.87 -16.16 27.46
N TRP A 456 32.57 -15.43 26.59
CA TRP A 456 31.97 -14.82 25.40
C TRP A 456 31.63 -15.91 24.38
N GLN A 457 30.38 -15.90 23.91
CA GLN A 457 29.82 -16.84 22.94
C GLN A 457 29.63 -16.14 21.61
N ASP A 458 30.01 -16.78 20.52
CA ASP A 458 29.73 -16.30 19.17
C ASP A 458 28.22 -16.45 18.87
N VAL A 459 27.62 -15.39 18.33
CA VAL A 459 26.21 -15.32 17.98
C VAL A 459 26.10 -14.81 16.54
N SER A 460 25.26 -15.47 15.76
CA SER A 460 24.93 -15.11 14.39
C SER A 460 23.45 -15.45 14.16
N PRO A 461 22.72 -14.67 13.34
CA PRO A 461 21.43 -15.11 12.82
C PRO A 461 21.59 -16.42 12.05
N LYS A 462 20.51 -17.21 11.99
CA LYS A 462 20.43 -18.54 11.38
C LYS A 462 20.95 -18.55 9.94
N PHE A 463 20.59 -17.53 9.16
CA PHE A 463 20.99 -17.39 7.76
C PHE A 463 22.20 -16.46 7.56
N GLY A 464 22.97 -16.16 8.61
CA GLY A 464 24.17 -15.31 8.52
C GLY A 464 23.85 -13.81 8.39
N GLY A 465 24.61 -13.11 7.55
CA GLY A 465 24.53 -11.65 7.39
C GLY A 465 25.38 -10.85 8.39
N ALA A 466 25.48 -11.31 9.64
CA ALA A 466 26.37 -10.72 10.63
C ALA A 466 26.69 -11.68 11.78
N ALA A 467 27.79 -11.42 12.48
CA ALA A 467 28.17 -12.13 13.70
C ALA A 467 28.68 -11.15 14.77
N TRP A 468 28.50 -11.51 16.03
CA TRP A 468 29.00 -10.76 17.20
C TRP A 468 29.19 -11.71 18.39
N LYS A 469 29.70 -11.18 19.50
CA LYS A 469 29.86 -11.95 20.75
C LYS A 469 28.91 -11.50 21.83
N MET A 470 28.37 -12.44 22.60
CA MET A 470 27.52 -12.16 23.77
C MET A 470 28.00 -12.92 25.00
N LYS A 471 27.73 -12.39 26.19
CA LYS A 471 28.17 -12.98 27.47
C LYS A 471 26.97 -13.27 28.36
N GLY A 472 27.04 -14.34 29.16
CA GLY A 472 25.95 -14.73 30.04
C GLY A 472 24.98 -15.70 29.40
N MET A 473 23.69 -15.57 29.73
CA MET A 473 22.62 -16.42 29.22
C MET A 473 22.06 -15.82 27.91
N VAL A 474 22.42 -16.41 26.76
CA VAL A 474 22.03 -15.92 25.42
C VAL A 474 20.69 -16.52 25.01
N SER A 475 19.85 -15.70 24.38
CA SER A 475 18.57 -16.10 23.80
C SER A 475 18.20 -15.21 22.62
N GLY A 476 17.37 -15.72 21.69
CA GLY A 476 17.03 -14.97 20.48
C GLY A 476 15.69 -15.33 19.86
N GLN A 477 15.16 -14.36 19.12
CA GLN A 477 14.15 -14.54 18.09
C GLN A 477 14.88 -14.46 16.75
N ASP A 478 14.63 -15.39 15.84
CA ASP A 478 15.27 -15.44 14.52
C ASP A 478 14.23 -15.76 13.45
N MET A 479 14.59 -15.66 12.17
CA MET A 479 13.73 -16.03 11.05
C MET A 479 13.35 -17.52 11.09
N ILE A 480 12.13 -17.82 10.64
CA ILE A 480 11.61 -19.19 10.54
C ILE A 480 11.79 -19.67 9.10
N GLU A 481 12.35 -20.87 8.95
CA GLU A 481 12.57 -21.50 7.65
C GLU A 481 11.25 -22.04 7.08
N GLY A 482 11.01 -21.87 5.78
CA GLY A 482 9.75 -22.24 5.13
C GLY A 482 8.57 -21.31 5.45
N MET A 483 8.84 -20.11 6.01
CA MET A 483 7.84 -19.07 6.27
C MET A 483 8.22 -17.79 5.53
N ASP A 484 8.38 -17.97 4.23
CA ASP A 484 9.10 -17.11 3.30
C ASP A 484 8.42 -15.74 3.03
N ASP A 485 7.20 -15.57 3.50
CA ASP A 485 6.42 -14.33 3.40
C ASP A 485 6.21 -13.67 4.77
N THR A 486 6.80 -14.22 5.83
CA THR A 486 6.75 -13.66 7.18
C THR A 486 7.96 -12.79 7.46
N TRP A 487 7.75 -11.47 7.43
CA TRP A 487 8.79 -10.49 7.75
C TRP A 487 9.09 -10.48 9.26
N MET A 488 10.03 -11.32 9.70
CA MET A 488 10.49 -11.38 11.08
C MET A 488 11.99 -11.09 11.18
N ASP A 489 12.34 -10.00 11.88
CA ASP A 489 13.73 -9.66 12.08
C ASP A 489 14.35 -10.35 13.30
N PRO A 490 15.60 -10.84 13.17
CA PRO A 490 16.41 -11.35 14.24
C PRO A 490 16.63 -10.33 15.35
N MET A 491 16.50 -10.82 16.58
CA MET A 491 16.75 -10.09 17.79
C MET A 491 17.35 -11.04 18.82
N PHE A 492 18.53 -10.71 19.31
CA PHE A 492 19.22 -11.49 20.32
C PHE A 492 19.46 -10.65 21.57
N GLN A 493 19.45 -11.31 22.71
CA GLN A 493 19.78 -10.70 23.98
C GLN A 493 20.57 -11.65 24.87
N SER A 494 21.27 -11.08 25.84
CA SER A 494 21.93 -11.85 26.88
C SER A 494 22.03 -11.09 28.18
N TYR A 495 22.15 -11.84 29.27
CA TYR A 495 22.35 -11.29 30.61
C TYR A 495 23.42 -12.08 31.36
N ASP A 496 24.49 -11.41 31.77
CA ASP A 496 25.53 -12.00 32.62
C ASP A 496 25.22 -11.76 34.10
N ARG A 497 24.83 -12.82 34.80
CA ARG A 497 24.53 -12.75 36.24
C ARG A 497 25.73 -12.37 37.10
N ALA A 498 26.96 -12.58 36.63
CA ALA A 498 28.15 -12.28 37.43
C ALA A 498 28.43 -10.77 37.51
N SER A 499 28.26 -10.06 36.40
CA SER A 499 28.46 -8.61 36.30
C SER A 499 27.18 -7.79 36.37
N ASN A 500 26.01 -8.42 36.30
CA ASN A 500 24.69 -7.79 36.13
C ASN A 500 24.58 -6.95 34.85
N GLU A 501 25.27 -7.35 33.79
CA GLU A 501 25.28 -6.66 32.51
C GLU A 501 24.30 -7.29 31.52
N TYR A 502 23.66 -6.43 30.72
CA TYR A 502 22.73 -6.82 29.65
C TYR A 502 23.29 -6.41 28.29
N TYR A 503 23.06 -7.26 27.29
CA TYR A 503 23.45 -7.00 25.90
C TYR A 503 22.28 -7.35 24.98
N GLN A 504 22.07 -6.55 23.93
CA GLN A 504 21.02 -6.74 22.95
C GLN A 504 21.52 -6.36 21.55
N VAL A 505 21.12 -7.14 20.54
CA VAL A 505 21.30 -6.82 19.13
C VAL A 505 19.97 -7.01 18.42
N MET A 506 19.54 -5.99 17.67
CA MET A 506 18.34 -6.00 16.85
C MET A 506 18.75 -5.78 15.40
N ARG A 507 18.18 -6.56 14.48
CA ARG A 507 18.28 -6.33 13.04
C ARG A 507 17.00 -5.65 12.54
N TYR A 508 17.12 -4.87 11.48
CA TYR A 508 16.00 -4.40 10.68
C TYR A 508 16.43 -4.24 9.22
N SER A 509 15.56 -4.63 8.30
CA SER A 509 15.83 -4.54 6.86
C SER A 509 14.89 -3.53 6.22
N TYR A 510 15.44 -2.62 5.40
CA TYR A 510 14.66 -1.62 4.70
C TYR A 510 15.26 -1.32 3.32
N ASN A 511 14.54 -1.75 2.29
CA ASN A 511 14.91 -1.56 0.89
C ASN A 511 14.17 -0.35 0.32
N ASP A 512 14.77 0.82 0.44
CA ASP A 512 14.24 2.10 -0.07
C ASP A 512 14.89 2.42 -1.41
N LEU A 513 14.11 2.31 -2.49
CA LEU A 513 14.57 2.62 -3.86
C LEU A 513 14.23 4.06 -4.27
N ASP A 514 13.44 4.78 -3.47
CA ASP A 514 13.01 6.13 -3.77
C ASP A 514 13.91 7.16 -3.07
N TYR A 515 14.53 6.81 -1.94
CA TYR A 515 15.31 7.77 -1.17
C TYR A 515 16.51 7.14 -0.47
N ILE A 516 17.64 7.84 -0.50
CA ILE A 516 18.85 7.50 0.26
C ILE A 516 19.05 8.59 1.29
N GLU A 517 19.05 8.21 2.57
CA GLU A 517 19.34 9.13 3.67
C GLU A 517 20.84 9.15 3.97
N GLU A 518 21.34 10.30 4.43
CA GLU A 518 22.70 10.44 4.92
C GLU A 518 22.95 9.52 6.12
N ASP A 519 23.97 8.66 6.05
CA ASP A 519 24.20 7.64 7.09
C ASP A 519 24.49 8.26 8.47
N SER A 520 25.10 9.46 8.51
CA SER A 520 25.40 10.16 9.76
C SER A 520 24.12 10.54 10.51
N PHE A 521 23.10 10.97 9.78
CA PHE A 521 21.79 11.33 10.32
C PHE A 521 20.93 10.08 10.55
N ASP A 522 20.83 9.20 9.55
CA ASP A 522 20.00 7.98 9.55
C ASP A 522 20.28 7.13 10.80
N LEU A 523 21.55 6.79 11.02
CA LEU A 523 21.97 5.95 12.14
C LEU A 523 21.82 6.66 13.50
N ALA A 524 22.14 7.96 13.57
CA ALA A 524 22.02 8.72 14.80
C ALA A 524 20.55 8.93 15.21
N TYR A 525 19.67 9.15 14.25
CA TYR A 525 18.24 9.34 14.47
C TYR A 525 17.56 8.04 14.86
N LEU A 526 17.95 6.89 14.28
CA LEU A 526 17.53 5.56 14.74
C LEU A 526 17.84 5.34 16.23
N GLY A 527 19.07 5.67 16.66
CA GLY A 527 19.47 5.57 18.06
C GLY A 527 18.74 6.57 18.97
N LYS A 528 18.49 7.80 18.51
CA LYS A 528 17.65 8.79 19.21
C LYS A 528 16.23 8.27 19.43
N VAL A 529 15.57 7.78 18.38
CA VAL A 529 14.19 7.27 18.48
C VAL A 529 14.11 6.03 19.39
N TYR A 530 15.12 5.15 19.35
CA TYR A 530 15.23 4.05 20.31
C TYR A 530 15.33 4.55 21.76
N GLY A 531 16.22 5.51 22.02
CA GLY A 531 16.36 6.13 23.35
C GLY A 531 15.08 6.81 23.82
N ASP A 532 14.45 7.62 22.95
CA ASP A 532 13.22 8.33 23.23
C ASP A 532 12.09 7.38 23.64
N ASN A 533 11.93 6.25 22.94
CA ASN A 533 10.93 5.22 23.24
C ASN A 533 11.13 4.56 24.63
N LEU A 534 12.36 4.54 25.13
CA LEU A 534 12.73 3.94 26.40
C LEU A 534 12.78 4.96 27.57
N GLY A 535 12.64 6.26 27.28
CA GLY A 535 12.72 7.33 28.28
C GLY A 535 14.14 7.89 28.49
N TYR A 536 15.01 7.77 27.50
CA TYR A 536 16.36 8.33 27.50
C TYR A 536 16.50 9.48 26.49
N GLU A 537 17.48 10.34 26.72
CA GLU A 537 17.97 11.33 25.77
C GLU A 537 19.45 11.07 25.45
N ILE A 538 19.90 11.56 24.30
CA ILE A 538 21.30 11.39 23.86
C ILE A 538 22.21 12.31 24.68
N GLU A 539 23.16 11.73 25.42
CA GLU A 539 24.20 12.47 26.13
C GLU A 539 25.37 12.81 25.19
N SER A 540 25.80 11.82 24.40
CA SER A 540 26.83 12.01 23.38
C SER A 540 26.58 11.10 22.18
N SER A 541 27.02 11.56 21.00
CA SER A 541 26.90 10.84 19.73
C SER A 541 28.19 11.00 18.93
N ALA A 542 28.72 9.91 18.42
CA ALA A 542 29.91 9.88 17.59
C ALA A 542 29.68 9.03 16.34
N PHE A 543 29.64 9.69 15.18
CA PHE A 543 29.65 9.02 13.88
C PHE A 543 31.09 8.68 13.47
N GLY A 544 31.30 7.50 12.91
CA GLY A 544 32.60 7.09 12.39
C GLY A 544 32.54 5.78 11.63
N ASN A 545 33.70 5.32 11.18
CA ASN A 545 33.84 4.03 10.53
C ASN A 545 34.26 2.96 11.55
N SER A 546 33.56 1.82 11.56
CA SER A 546 33.85 0.66 12.40
C SER A 546 34.08 -0.55 11.50
N ASN A 547 35.33 -1.01 11.40
CA ASN A 547 35.72 -2.20 10.61
C ASN A 547 35.30 -2.14 9.12
N GLY A 548 35.27 -0.94 8.51
CA GLY A 548 34.88 -0.74 7.12
C GLY A 548 33.46 -0.20 6.94
N TYR A 549 32.65 -0.14 8.01
CA TYR A 549 31.23 0.22 7.94
C TYR A 549 30.92 1.54 8.63
N ASN A 550 29.97 2.30 8.11
CA ASN A 550 29.46 3.49 8.79
C ASN A 550 28.69 3.08 10.05
N ALA A 551 29.02 3.72 11.17
CA ALA A 551 28.42 3.44 12.46
C ALA A 551 28.30 4.72 13.31
N VAL A 552 27.29 4.75 14.16
CA VAL A 552 27.11 5.74 15.22
C VAL A 552 27.21 5.05 16.57
N ARG A 553 28.05 5.59 17.46
CA ARG A 553 28.06 5.21 18.89
C ARG A 553 27.41 6.31 19.70
N GLN A 554 26.48 5.96 20.58
CA GLN A 554 25.76 6.90 21.43
C GLN A 554 25.79 6.47 22.89
N VAL A 555 25.93 7.44 23.78
CA VAL A 555 25.72 7.25 25.22
C VAL A 555 24.41 7.94 25.57
N LEU A 556 23.54 7.22 26.27
CA LEU A 556 22.21 7.68 26.63
C LEU A 556 22.16 7.98 28.13
N LYS A 557 21.47 9.06 28.48
CA LYS A 557 21.13 9.41 29.87
C LYS A 557 19.62 9.43 30.05
N GLN A 558 19.17 9.11 31.25
CA GLN A 558 17.75 9.14 31.59
C GLN A 558 17.20 10.57 31.48
N LYS A 559 15.98 10.72 30.93
CA LYS A 559 15.27 12.01 30.94
C LYS A 559 14.88 12.40 32.36
N GLU A 560 14.95 13.69 32.69
CA GLU A 560 14.73 14.19 34.05
C GLU A 560 13.34 13.88 34.62
N ASP A 561 12.32 13.73 33.77
CA ASP A 561 10.93 13.46 34.13
C ASP A 561 10.58 11.96 34.18
N VAL A 562 11.53 11.09 33.86
CA VAL A 562 11.34 9.63 33.82
C VAL A 562 12.18 8.96 34.93
N SER A 563 11.62 7.93 35.57
CA SER A 563 12.31 7.16 36.61
C SER A 563 12.14 5.65 36.42
N GLY A 564 13.09 4.87 36.93
CA GLY A 564 13.05 3.40 36.92
C GLY A 564 13.94 2.73 35.88
N GLN A 565 14.48 3.45 34.92
CA GLN A 565 15.46 2.95 33.94
C GLN A 565 16.86 2.75 34.55
N SER A 566 17.72 1.96 33.88
CA SER A 566 19.16 1.90 34.12
C SER A 566 19.79 3.29 34.00
N GLU A 567 20.76 3.60 34.86
CA GLU A 567 21.47 4.89 34.81
C GLU A 567 22.39 5.00 33.59
N HIS A 568 22.75 3.86 32.99
CA HIS A 568 23.67 3.79 31.87
C HIS A 568 23.13 2.87 30.78
N LEU A 569 23.16 3.38 29.54
CA LEU A 569 22.83 2.65 28.32
C LEU A 569 23.73 3.18 27.19
N GLU A 570 24.51 2.30 26.57
CA GLU A 570 25.28 2.63 25.36
C GLU A 570 24.66 1.93 24.15
N LEU A 571 24.71 2.62 23.01
CA LEU A 571 24.25 2.12 21.72
C LEU A 571 25.37 2.14 20.68
N LYS A 572 25.32 1.18 19.75
CA LYS A 572 25.99 1.25 18.46
C LYS A 572 24.99 0.90 17.37
N VAL A 573 24.79 1.82 16.42
CA VAL A 573 23.92 1.63 15.25
C VAL A 573 24.79 1.61 14.01
N LEU A 574 24.57 0.66 13.11
CA LEU A 574 25.40 0.44 11.92
C LEU A 574 24.56 -0.15 10.77
N THR A 575 25.04 0.01 9.54
CA THR A 575 24.33 -0.42 8.33
C THR A 575 25.27 -0.94 7.23
N GLU A 576 24.76 -1.85 6.41
CA GLU A 576 25.35 -2.30 5.14
C GLU A 576 24.21 -2.52 4.14
N GLY A 577 24.20 -1.78 3.03
CA GLY A 577 23.08 -1.77 2.08
C GLY A 577 21.76 -1.40 2.77
N GLY A 578 20.73 -2.25 2.61
CA GLY A 578 19.42 -2.11 3.27
C GLY A 578 19.36 -2.67 4.70
N MET A 579 20.45 -3.23 5.22
CA MET A 579 20.47 -3.91 6.52
C MET A 579 20.94 -2.95 7.62
N TYR A 580 20.18 -2.86 8.71
CA TYR A 580 20.49 -2.06 9.89
C TYR A 580 20.61 -2.95 11.12
N TYR A 581 21.59 -2.65 11.97
CA TYR A 581 21.75 -3.29 13.27
C TYR A 581 21.84 -2.24 14.37
N LEU A 582 21.07 -2.44 15.43
CA LEU A 582 21.17 -1.68 16.68
C LEU A 582 21.66 -2.62 17.78
N MET A 583 22.83 -2.31 18.33
CA MET A 583 23.40 -2.96 19.49
C MET A 583 23.20 -2.06 20.71
N SER A 584 22.71 -2.60 21.83
CA SER A 584 22.57 -1.87 23.08
C SER A 584 23.10 -2.65 24.28
N THR A 585 23.67 -1.96 25.26
CA THR A 585 24.17 -2.60 26.48
C THR A 585 24.12 -1.68 27.69
N THR A 586 23.90 -2.28 28.88
CA THR A 586 24.06 -1.60 30.17
C THR A 586 25.49 -1.73 30.73
N ALA A 587 26.36 -2.50 30.06
CA ALA A 587 27.77 -2.59 30.40
C ALA A 587 28.50 -1.28 30.08
N SER A 588 29.64 -1.06 30.73
CA SER A 588 30.54 0.06 30.44
C SER A 588 31.98 -0.42 30.30
N GLY A 589 32.86 0.42 29.75
CA GLY A 589 34.30 0.14 29.68
C GLY A 589 34.64 -1.05 28.77
N GLU A 590 35.44 -2.00 29.27
CA GLU A 590 36.02 -3.09 28.47
C GLU A 590 34.98 -4.06 27.91
N ASN A 591 33.94 -4.40 28.70
CA ASN A 591 32.90 -5.32 28.26
C ASN A 591 32.03 -4.72 27.16
N ALA A 592 31.62 -3.44 27.30
CA ALA A 592 30.91 -2.72 26.24
C ALA A 592 31.74 -2.62 24.96
N ASN A 593 33.03 -2.30 25.08
CA ASN A 593 33.94 -2.27 23.94
C ASN A 593 34.10 -3.64 23.28
N THR A 594 34.21 -4.71 24.07
CA THR A 594 34.31 -6.08 23.55
C THR A 594 33.05 -6.46 22.76
N PHE A 595 31.87 -6.17 23.31
CA PHE A 595 30.60 -6.38 22.64
C PHE A 595 30.52 -5.63 21.31
N PHE A 596 30.70 -4.31 21.32
CA PHE A 596 30.57 -3.47 20.13
C PHE A 596 31.65 -3.72 19.07
N ASN A 597 32.88 -4.02 19.47
CA ASN A 597 33.99 -4.26 18.53
C ASN A 597 33.97 -5.69 17.97
N SER A 598 33.24 -6.62 18.59
CA SER A 598 33.08 -7.99 18.08
C SER A 598 32.18 -8.09 16.86
N PHE A 599 31.39 -7.06 16.55
CA PHE A 599 30.47 -7.07 15.42
C PHE A 599 31.21 -7.07 14.07
N THR A 600 30.82 -8.00 13.20
CA THR A 600 31.27 -8.08 11.81
C THR A 600 30.11 -8.47 10.91
N PHE A 601 30.00 -7.84 9.73
CA PHE A 601 29.16 -8.37 8.66
C PHE A 601 29.78 -9.64 8.08
N SER A 602 28.93 -10.59 7.69
CA SER A 602 29.31 -11.84 7.04
C SER A 602 28.34 -12.12 5.90
N ASP A 603 28.73 -12.97 4.97
CA ASP A 603 27.83 -13.35 3.88
C ASP A 603 26.58 -14.07 4.43
N PHE A 604 25.48 -13.99 3.69
CA PHE A 604 24.29 -14.79 3.96
C PHE A 604 24.51 -16.24 3.54
N VAL A 605 23.95 -17.16 4.30
CA VAL A 605 23.94 -18.59 3.98
C VAL A 605 22.71 -18.85 3.11
N ILE A 606 22.91 -18.89 1.79
CA ILE A 606 21.89 -19.22 0.79
C ILE A 606 22.30 -20.52 0.12
N ASP A 607 21.66 -21.61 0.53
CA ASP A 607 21.88 -22.98 0.05
C ASP A 607 20.77 -23.46 -0.91
N ASP A 608 19.78 -22.61 -1.20
CA ASP A 608 18.74 -22.94 -2.17
C ASP A 608 19.30 -22.93 -3.60
N GLU A 609 18.76 -23.78 -4.46
CA GLU A 609 19.12 -23.80 -5.87
C GLU A 609 18.44 -22.64 -6.61
N TYR A 610 19.19 -21.95 -7.47
CA TYR A 610 18.64 -20.97 -8.38
C TYR A 610 17.97 -21.71 -9.55
N GLU A 611 16.68 -21.44 -9.77
CA GLU A 611 15.92 -21.99 -10.89
C GLU A 611 15.51 -20.86 -11.84
N GLU A 612 15.34 -21.22 -13.11
CA GLU A 612 14.72 -20.33 -14.10
C GLU A 612 13.24 -20.17 -13.76
N TRP A 613 12.81 -18.92 -13.68
CA TRP A 613 11.44 -18.52 -13.39
C TRP A 613 10.92 -17.63 -14.51
N GLU A 614 9.71 -17.92 -14.98
CA GLU A 614 9.04 -17.21 -16.08
C GLU A 614 7.85 -16.41 -15.54
N ASP A 615 7.91 -15.08 -15.70
CA ASP A 615 6.76 -14.21 -15.48
C ASP A 615 5.92 -14.09 -16.75
N THR A 616 4.72 -14.64 -16.72
CA THR A 616 3.77 -14.59 -17.85
C THR A 616 2.92 -13.31 -17.89
N THR A 617 3.00 -12.45 -16.87
CA THR A 617 2.26 -11.17 -16.77
C THR A 617 3.11 -10.00 -17.28
N LEU A 618 4.40 -9.99 -16.93
CA LEU A 618 5.37 -8.97 -17.30
C LEU A 618 6.32 -9.43 -18.41
N PHE A 619 6.19 -10.68 -18.88
CA PHE A 619 6.90 -11.23 -20.04
C PHE A 619 8.42 -11.26 -19.90
N TYR A 620 8.94 -11.90 -18.86
CA TYR A 620 10.39 -12.13 -18.71
C TYR A 620 10.73 -13.46 -18.04
N THR A 621 11.97 -13.87 -18.20
CA THR A 621 12.61 -15.02 -17.55
C THR A 621 13.79 -14.53 -16.72
N VAL A 622 14.07 -15.20 -15.60
CA VAL A 622 15.20 -14.89 -14.71
C VAL A 622 15.56 -16.10 -13.86
N ASN A 623 16.83 -16.24 -13.48
CA ASN A 623 17.24 -17.19 -12.45
C ASN A 623 17.09 -16.55 -11.07
N THR A 624 16.25 -17.14 -10.22
CA THR A 624 15.98 -16.63 -8.87
C THR A 624 15.80 -17.79 -7.88
N LEU A 625 15.74 -17.49 -6.59
CA LEU A 625 15.35 -18.46 -5.57
C LEU A 625 13.85 -18.72 -5.75
N LYS A 626 13.51 -19.91 -6.23
CA LYS A 626 12.12 -20.25 -6.51
C LYS A 626 11.38 -20.52 -5.21
N LYS A 627 10.37 -19.71 -4.90
CA LYS A 627 9.37 -20.05 -3.88
C LYS A 627 8.65 -21.32 -4.37
N GLU A 628 8.45 -22.32 -3.51
CA GLU A 628 7.50 -23.40 -3.82
C GLU A 628 6.19 -22.73 -4.25
N GLU A 629 5.73 -23.03 -5.46
CA GLU A 629 4.52 -22.40 -6.00
C GLU A 629 3.35 -22.74 -5.07
N ASP A 630 2.89 -21.73 -4.31
CA ASP A 630 1.52 -21.73 -3.80
C ASP A 630 0.64 -21.99 -5.02
N SER A 631 -0.14 -23.08 -5.02
CA SER A 631 -1.01 -23.40 -6.15
C SER A 631 -1.78 -22.14 -6.50
N ASP A 632 -1.56 -21.56 -7.69
CA ASP A 632 -2.14 -20.29 -8.13
C ASP A 632 -3.64 -20.31 -7.84
N TYR A 633 -4.04 -19.79 -6.68
CA TYR A 633 -5.42 -19.59 -6.38
C TYR A 633 -5.79 -18.38 -7.21
N PRO A 634 -6.68 -18.50 -8.21
CA PRO A 634 -7.16 -17.32 -8.90
C PRO A 634 -7.70 -16.38 -7.82
N THR A 635 -6.97 -15.29 -7.59
CA THR A 635 -7.32 -14.28 -6.60
C THR A 635 -8.79 -13.92 -6.87
N PRO A 636 -9.71 -14.00 -5.89
CA PRO A 636 -11.10 -13.63 -6.10
C PRO A 636 -11.19 -12.11 -6.25
N GLY A 637 -10.73 -11.59 -7.38
CA GLY A 637 -11.06 -10.28 -7.88
C GLY A 637 -12.53 -10.29 -8.27
N TYR A 638 -13.42 -10.30 -7.28
CA TYR A 638 -14.80 -9.82 -7.43
C TYR A 638 -14.79 -8.28 -7.52
N GLY A 639 -13.92 -7.74 -8.38
CA GLY A 639 -13.99 -6.38 -8.88
C GLY A 639 -15.09 -6.33 -9.93
N GLY A 640 -15.85 -5.24 -9.95
CA GLY A 640 -17.11 -5.11 -10.68
C GLY A 640 -17.06 -5.59 -12.13
N TYR A 641 -18.19 -6.14 -12.57
CA TYR A 641 -18.54 -6.22 -13.98
C TYR A 641 -18.37 -4.83 -14.60
N TYR A 642 -17.22 -4.59 -15.21
CA TYR A 642 -17.18 -3.73 -16.38
C TYR A 642 -17.70 -4.61 -17.51
N ASP A 643 -18.76 -4.15 -18.17
CA ASP A 643 -19.02 -4.52 -19.55
C ASP A 643 -17.76 -4.08 -20.33
N GLU A 644 -16.77 -4.97 -20.40
CA GLU A 644 -15.77 -4.85 -21.44
C GLU A 644 -16.43 -5.37 -22.70
N GLU A 645 -16.93 -4.43 -23.51
CA GLU A 645 -16.80 -4.62 -24.94
C GLU A 645 -15.36 -5.08 -25.22
N GLU A 646 -15.20 -6.05 -26.12
CA GLU A 646 -13.91 -6.62 -26.58
C GLU A 646 -13.08 -5.56 -27.34
N GLU A 647 -12.88 -4.39 -26.75
CA GLU A 647 -12.05 -3.33 -27.31
C GLU A 647 -10.60 -3.72 -27.12
N ASP A 648 -9.87 -3.83 -28.24
CA ASP A 648 -8.45 -4.08 -28.23
C ASP A 648 -7.71 -2.94 -27.53
N LYS A 649 -7.05 -3.25 -26.41
CA LYS A 649 -6.20 -2.32 -25.65
C LYS A 649 -4.72 -2.58 -25.87
N SER A 650 -4.35 -3.52 -26.75
CA SER A 650 -2.96 -3.93 -26.97
C SER A 650 -2.08 -2.79 -27.51
N TYR A 651 -2.65 -1.77 -28.13
CA TYR A 651 -1.92 -0.60 -28.63
C TYR A 651 -1.63 0.46 -27.55
N LEU A 652 -2.33 0.41 -26.41
CA LEU A 652 -2.19 1.39 -25.34
C LEU A 652 -0.87 1.20 -24.57
N GLY A 653 -0.36 2.29 -24.02
CA GLY A 653 0.74 2.24 -23.06
C GLY A 653 0.24 1.75 -21.70
N GLY A 654 1.15 1.19 -20.90
CA GLY A 654 0.83 0.67 -19.57
C GLY A 654 2.08 0.50 -18.73
N THR A 655 1.91 0.60 -17.41
CA THR A 655 2.98 0.36 -16.44
C THR A 655 2.54 -0.68 -15.44
N ASP A 656 3.44 -1.57 -15.09
CA ASP A 656 3.25 -2.56 -14.05
C ASP A 656 4.59 -2.82 -13.35
N SER A 657 4.60 -3.56 -12.25
CA SER A 657 5.84 -3.88 -11.55
C SER A 657 5.72 -5.12 -10.67
N LYS A 658 6.85 -5.74 -10.40
CA LYS A 658 6.95 -6.87 -9.48
C LYS A 658 8.18 -6.76 -8.59
N MET A 659 8.03 -7.17 -7.34
CA MET A 659 9.13 -7.25 -6.39
C MET A 659 9.51 -8.71 -6.18
N HIS A 660 10.80 -9.00 -6.28
CA HIS A 660 11.41 -10.28 -5.90
C HIS A 660 12.15 -10.12 -4.59
N TYR A 661 12.07 -11.13 -3.72
CA TYR A 661 12.65 -11.08 -2.37
C TYR A 661 13.42 -12.36 -2.08
N SER A 662 14.51 -12.24 -1.32
CA SER A 662 15.14 -13.37 -0.63
C SER A 662 14.89 -13.22 0.87
N ILE A 663 14.34 -14.23 1.53
CA ILE A 663 14.08 -14.20 2.98
C ILE A 663 15.37 -14.28 3.77
N LYS A 664 16.27 -15.16 3.31
CA LYS A 664 17.55 -15.42 3.96
C LYS A 664 18.40 -14.14 4.02
N SER A 665 18.48 -13.39 2.92
CA SER A 665 19.21 -12.10 2.89
C SER A 665 18.36 -10.84 3.16
N GLN A 666 17.03 -10.94 3.10
CA GLN A 666 16.09 -9.80 3.09
C GLN A 666 16.37 -8.75 2.01
N GLU A 667 17.07 -9.14 0.95
CA GLU A 667 17.28 -8.30 -0.23
C GLU A 667 16.04 -8.32 -1.11
N SER A 668 15.80 -7.21 -1.80
CA SER A 668 14.72 -7.09 -2.76
C SER A 668 15.18 -6.54 -4.11
N ILE A 669 14.49 -6.96 -5.15
CA ILE A 669 14.73 -6.54 -6.53
C ILE A 669 13.40 -6.10 -7.12
N TYR A 670 13.34 -4.84 -7.52
CA TYR A 670 12.23 -4.26 -8.26
C TYR A 670 12.40 -4.52 -9.74
N VAL A 671 11.35 -5.01 -10.38
CA VAL A 671 11.23 -5.11 -11.84
C VAL A 671 10.04 -4.24 -12.26
N GLY A 672 10.33 -3.07 -12.81
CA GLY A 672 9.37 -2.21 -13.46
C GLY A 672 9.19 -2.58 -14.92
N TYR A 673 7.95 -2.54 -15.39
CA TYR A 673 7.55 -2.79 -16.76
C TYR A 673 6.83 -1.55 -17.29
N SER A 674 7.32 -0.96 -18.38
CA SER A 674 6.70 0.21 -19.02
C SER A 674 6.54 -0.04 -20.51
N LYS A 675 5.33 -0.47 -20.91
CA LYS A 675 4.94 -0.58 -22.32
C LYS A 675 4.60 0.80 -22.86
N PHE A 676 5.28 1.20 -23.92
CA PHE A 676 4.94 2.40 -24.66
C PHE A 676 3.69 2.19 -25.50
N HIS A 677 2.99 3.29 -25.75
CA HIS A 677 1.89 3.28 -26.69
C HIS A 677 2.45 2.98 -28.09
N ASN A 678 1.77 2.17 -28.90
CA ASN A 678 2.35 1.67 -30.16
C ASN A 678 2.72 2.78 -31.15
N TYR A 679 2.05 3.93 -31.04
CA TYR A 679 2.29 5.13 -31.84
C TYR A 679 3.18 6.18 -31.18
N ASP A 680 3.69 5.92 -29.96
CA ASP A 680 4.61 6.83 -29.25
C ASP A 680 6.02 6.69 -29.84
N GLY A 681 6.58 7.79 -30.33
CA GLY A 681 7.92 7.84 -30.91
C GLY A 681 8.94 8.50 -29.99
N ALA A 682 10.20 8.07 -30.06
CA ALA A 682 11.33 8.79 -29.48
C ALA A 682 12.10 9.54 -30.56
N SER A 683 12.45 10.80 -30.30
CA SER A 683 13.14 11.68 -31.25
C SER A 683 14.56 11.20 -31.60
N SER A 684 15.28 10.65 -30.63
CA SER A 684 16.59 10.04 -30.83
C SER A 684 16.90 9.01 -29.74
N PHE A 685 17.84 8.11 -30.04
CA PHE A 685 18.30 7.10 -29.10
C PHE A 685 19.00 7.74 -27.89
N GLU A 686 19.84 8.74 -28.13
CA GLU A 686 20.58 9.46 -27.08
C GLU A 686 19.65 10.25 -26.16
N ASP A 687 18.68 10.99 -26.71
CA ASP A 687 17.74 11.79 -25.93
C ASP A 687 16.82 10.90 -25.09
N PHE A 688 16.41 9.74 -25.63
CA PHE A 688 15.62 8.77 -24.88
C PHE A 688 16.36 8.31 -23.62
N TRP A 689 17.62 7.87 -23.75
CA TRP A 689 18.38 7.40 -22.59
C TRP A 689 18.74 8.51 -21.62
N ASP A 690 19.11 9.69 -22.11
CA ASP A 690 19.40 10.86 -21.28
C ASP A 690 18.16 11.28 -20.48
N TYR A 691 16.97 11.30 -21.09
CA TYR A 691 15.70 11.55 -20.40
C TYR A 691 15.42 10.51 -19.31
N ARG A 692 15.59 9.20 -19.59
CA ARG A 692 15.31 8.13 -18.61
C ARG A 692 16.25 8.20 -17.41
N GLU A 693 17.53 8.42 -17.63
CA GLU A 693 18.53 8.62 -16.57
C GLU A 693 18.21 9.87 -15.75
N LYS A 694 18.03 11.02 -16.41
CA LYS A 694 17.74 12.30 -15.74
C LYS A 694 16.45 12.23 -14.94
N ARG A 695 15.42 11.54 -15.42
CA ARG A 695 14.17 11.36 -14.68
C ARG A 695 14.41 10.68 -13.34
N LEU A 696 15.12 9.54 -13.35
CA LEU A 696 15.43 8.77 -12.13
C LEU A 696 16.40 9.52 -11.20
N ALA A 697 17.40 10.21 -11.76
CA ALA A 697 18.37 10.96 -10.96
C ALA A 697 17.78 12.25 -10.35
N ASN A 698 17.04 13.04 -11.13
CA ASN A 698 16.60 14.38 -10.72
C ASN A 698 15.42 14.36 -9.74
N GLU A 699 14.58 13.33 -9.77
CA GLU A 699 13.43 13.21 -8.86
C GLU A 699 13.87 13.29 -7.38
N HIS A 700 15.06 12.76 -7.08
CA HIS A 700 15.62 12.71 -5.73
C HIS A 700 17.00 13.37 -5.61
N LYS A 701 17.50 13.99 -6.69
CA LYS A 701 18.83 14.62 -6.78
C LYS A 701 19.99 13.65 -6.56
N PHE A 702 19.83 12.40 -6.99
CA PHE A 702 20.89 11.40 -6.92
C PHE A 702 22.05 11.73 -7.87
N ILE A 703 23.23 11.25 -7.50
CA ILE A 703 24.42 11.27 -8.34
C ILE A 703 24.48 9.95 -9.10
N VAL A 704 24.54 10.05 -10.43
CA VAL A 704 24.73 8.91 -11.32
C VAL A 704 26.22 8.58 -11.39
N SER A 705 26.55 7.30 -11.19
CA SER A 705 27.91 6.78 -11.33
C SER A 705 27.89 5.38 -11.98
N ARG A 706 29.06 4.85 -12.35
CA ARG A 706 29.22 3.51 -12.97
C ARG A 706 28.31 3.27 -14.18
N LYS A 707 28.08 4.30 -14.99
CA LYS A 707 27.26 4.23 -16.20
C LYS A 707 27.92 3.33 -17.24
N VAL A 708 27.17 2.35 -17.74
CA VAL A 708 27.57 1.42 -18.80
C VAL A 708 26.41 1.31 -19.79
N GLN A 709 26.71 1.48 -21.08
CA GLN A 709 25.80 1.17 -22.18
C GLN A 709 26.28 -0.11 -22.86
N SER A 710 25.36 -1.02 -23.13
CA SER A 710 25.63 -2.31 -23.76
C SER A 710 24.44 -2.77 -24.59
N GLU A 711 24.60 -3.90 -25.27
CA GLU A 711 23.54 -4.58 -26.01
C GLU A 711 23.45 -6.03 -25.52
N GLU A 712 22.24 -6.51 -25.22
CA GLU A 712 21.97 -7.87 -24.76
C GLU A 712 20.88 -8.49 -25.63
N ASP A 713 21.19 -9.56 -26.37
CA ASP A 713 20.27 -10.20 -27.33
C ASP A 713 19.68 -9.25 -28.40
N GLY A 714 20.41 -8.17 -28.75
CA GLY A 714 19.93 -7.13 -29.67
C GLY A 714 19.15 -5.99 -29.00
N ASP A 715 18.86 -6.10 -27.69
CA ASP A 715 18.22 -5.04 -26.93
C ASP A 715 19.26 -4.03 -26.42
N PRO A 716 19.02 -2.72 -26.58
CA PRO A 716 19.85 -1.71 -25.95
C PRO A 716 19.63 -1.69 -24.42
N VAL A 717 20.74 -1.69 -23.69
CA VAL A 717 20.78 -1.74 -22.23
C VAL A 717 21.58 -0.56 -21.68
N LEU A 718 21.05 0.06 -20.62
CA LEU A 718 21.72 1.10 -19.86
C LEU A 718 21.74 0.71 -18.38
N SER A 719 22.93 0.53 -17.82
CA SER A 719 23.14 0.25 -16.39
C SER A 719 23.89 1.39 -15.71
N PHE A 720 23.51 1.73 -14.48
CA PHE A 720 24.17 2.75 -13.67
C PHE A 720 23.82 2.60 -12.19
N MET A 721 24.55 3.31 -11.34
CA MET A 721 24.31 3.39 -9.90
C MET A 721 23.84 4.80 -9.52
N LEU A 722 22.74 4.87 -8.78
CA LEU A 722 22.29 6.10 -8.12
C LEU A 722 22.85 6.14 -6.69
N THR A 723 23.45 7.26 -6.29
CA THR A 723 24.10 7.44 -4.99
C THR A 723 23.83 8.81 -4.38
N ASP A 724 24.07 8.95 -3.07
CA ASP A 724 24.15 10.22 -2.36
C ASP A 724 25.55 10.38 -1.75
N THR A 725 26.11 11.59 -1.69
CA THR A 725 27.45 11.84 -1.13
C THR A 725 27.59 11.52 0.36
N GLY A 726 26.48 11.55 1.10
CA GLY A 726 26.42 11.35 2.54
C GLY A 726 26.12 9.91 2.96
N SER A 727 26.02 8.96 2.03
CA SER A 727 25.68 7.57 2.32
C SER A 727 26.59 6.59 1.60
N ALA A 728 26.86 5.45 2.25
CA ALA A 728 27.48 4.30 1.62
C ALA A 728 26.48 3.50 0.76
N LYS A 729 25.18 3.80 0.81
CA LYS A 729 24.14 3.10 0.04
C LYS A 729 24.11 3.58 -1.42
N GLY A 730 23.72 2.68 -2.32
CA GLY A 730 23.45 3.01 -3.71
C GLY A 730 22.33 2.14 -4.28
N ILE A 731 21.66 2.62 -5.32
CA ILE A 731 20.63 1.85 -6.03
C ILE A 731 21.21 1.43 -7.37
N MET A 732 21.38 0.12 -7.56
CA MET A 732 21.81 -0.43 -8.83
C MET A 732 20.64 -0.49 -9.79
N THR A 733 20.77 0.16 -10.95
CA THR A 733 19.70 0.27 -11.94
C THR A 733 20.16 -0.33 -13.26
N LYS A 734 19.34 -1.21 -13.85
CA LYS A 734 19.49 -1.71 -15.23
C LYS A 734 18.21 -1.45 -15.99
N LEU A 735 18.33 -0.67 -17.07
CA LEU A 735 17.26 -0.41 -18.02
C LEU A 735 17.50 -1.25 -19.27
N ARG A 736 16.50 -2.02 -19.71
CA ARG A 736 16.56 -2.82 -20.95
C ARG A 736 15.33 -2.50 -21.78
N LEU A 737 15.53 -1.97 -22.99
CA LEU A 737 14.45 -1.66 -23.92
C LEU A 737 14.31 -2.81 -24.92
N HIS A 738 13.20 -3.53 -24.84
CA HIS A 738 12.86 -4.63 -25.73
C HIS A 738 11.62 -4.24 -26.54
N HIS A 739 11.78 -4.06 -27.84
CA HIS A 739 10.74 -3.53 -28.73
C HIS A 739 10.12 -2.22 -28.17
N GLY A 740 8.83 -2.25 -27.81
CA GLY A 740 8.10 -1.12 -27.23
C GLY A 740 8.01 -1.15 -25.71
N VAL A 741 8.85 -1.92 -25.01
CA VAL A 741 8.79 -2.11 -23.56
C VAL A 741 10.12 -1.75 -22.92
N LEU A 742 10.08 -0.86 -21.93
CA LEU A 742 11.22 -0.58 -21.06
C LEU A 742 11.10 -1.36 -19.75
N TYR A 743 12.01 -2.30 -19.55
CA TYR A 743 12.22 -2.97 -18.27
C TYR A 743 13.18 -2.16 -17.40
N THR A 744 12.84 -1.98 -16.13
CA THR A 744 13.64 -1.27 -15.13
C THR A 744 13.91 -2.19 -13.95
N LEU A 745 15.13 -2.68 -13.81
CA LEU A 745 15.57 -3.46 -12.66
C LEU A 745 16.25 -2.55 -11.65
N GLN A 746 15.84 -2.60 -10.38
CA GLN A 746 16.46 -1.84 -9.30
C GLN A 746 16.65 -2.67 -8.04
N THR A 747 17.79 -2.50 -7.38
CA THR A 747 18.07 -3.11 -6.06
C THR A 747 18.98 -2.20 -5.24
N LEU A 748 18.78 -2.19 -3.92
CA LEU A 748 19.59 -1.42 -3.00
C LEU A 748 20.88 -2.20 -2.66
N VAL A 749 22.03 -1.53 -2.75
CA VAL A 749 23.35 -2.11 -2.53
C VAL A 749 24.20 -1.24 -1.61
N ASP A 750 25.25 -1.82 -1.04
CA ASP A 750 26.38 -1.04 -0.55
C ASP A 750 27.22 -0.58 -1.76
N SER A 751 27.39 0.73 -1.92
CA SER A 751 28.09 1.33 -3.07
C SER A 751 29.55 0.91 -3.16
N THR A 752 30.18 0.48 -2.07
CA THR A 752 31.58 0.03 -2.04
C THR A 752 31.72 -1.46 -2.36
N LYS A 753 30.76 -2.30 -1.94
CA LYS A 753 30.77 -3.75 -2.20
C LYS A 753 30.09 -4.16 -3.51
N GLY A 754 29.00 -3.51 -3.91
CA GLY A 754 28.18 -3.88 -5.06
C GLY A 754 27.04 -4.86 -4.72
N MET A 755 26.54 -5.57 -5.73
CA MET A 755 25.43 -6.52 -5.60
C MET A 755 25.87 -7.82 -4.90
N SER A 756 24.97 -8.43 -4.14
CA SER A 756 25.14 -9.79 -3.63
C SER A 756 25.03 -10.83 -4.75
N THR A 757 25.37 -12.09 -4.46
CA THR A 757 25.16 -13.21 -5.39
C THR A 757 23.70 -13.33 -5.84
N PHE A 758 22.74 -13.09 -4.94
CA PHE A 758 21.31 -13.13 -5.27
C PHE A 758 20.94 -12.07 -6.31
N SER A 759 21.25 -10.80 -6.01
CA SER A 759 20.95 -9.69 -6.92
C SER A 759 21.74 -9.78 -8.23
N GLN A 760 23.01 -10.16 -8.18
CA GLN A 760 23.85 -10.31 -9.37
C GLN A 760 23.31 -11.41 -10.30
N THR A 761 22.97 -12.59 -9.75
CA THR A 761 22.42 -13.71 -10.53
C THR A 761 21.11 -13.31 -11.22
N PHE A 762 20.24 -12.58 -10.52
CA PHE A 762 18.99 -12.07 -11.07
C PHE A 762 19.24 -11.07 -12.21
N PHE A 763 20.10 -10.07 -12.00
CA PHE A 763 20.39 -9.04 -13.01
C PHE A 763 21.05 -9.60 -14.27
N ASP A 764 21.93 -10.60 -14.11
CA ASP A 764 22.69 -11.21 -15.20
C ASP A 764 21.83 -12.19 -16.02
N SER A 765 20.85 -12.84 -15.40
CA SER A 765 19.95 -13.80 -16.06
C SER A 765 18.65 -13.20 -16.56
N PHE A 766 18.34 -11.95 -16.20
CA PHE A 766 17.10 -11.29 -16.63
C PHE A 766 17.02 -11.18 -18.15
N LYS A 767 15.95 -11.75 -18.71
CA LYS A 767 15.70 -11.77 -20.15
C LYS A 767 14.20 -11.62 -20.46
N PRO A 768 13.78 -10.59 -21.21
CA PRO A 768 12.43 -10.49 -21.75
C PRO A 768 12.06 -11.76 -22.55
N THR A 769 10.82 -12.24 -22.43
CA THR A 769 10.37 -13.37 -23.24
C THR A 769 10.16 -12.93 -24.69
N ASP A 770 10.37 -13.86 -25.63
CA ASP A 770 10.19 -13.62 -27.07
C ASP A 770 8.70 -13.43 -27.39
N THR A 771 8.23 -12.20 -27.19
CA THR A 771 6.85 -11.78 -27.39
C THR A 771 6.82 -10.46 -28.15
N LEU A 772 5.91 -10.35 -29.11
CA LEU A 772 5.68 -9.12 -29.88
C LEU A 772 4.83 -8.15 -29.06
N VAL A 773 5.35 -7.67 -27.93
CA VAL A 773 4.67 -6.71 -27.07
C VAL A 773 5.20 -5.31 -27.32
N GLY A 774 4.30 -4.42 -27.75
CA GLY A 774 4.67 -3.07 -28.15
C GLY A 774 5.37 -3.01 -29.50
N ARG A 775 5.66 -1.79 -29.97
CA ARG A 775 6.41 -1.54 -31.21
C ARG A 775 7.67 -0.74 -30.90
N ASP A 776 8.71 -0.93 -31.71
CA ASP A 776 9.95 -0.17 -31.61
C ASP A 776 9.65 1.34 -31.57
N ILE A 777 10.12 2.03 -30.54
CA ILE A 777 9.89 3.45 -30.33
C ILE A 777 10.68 4.34 -31.29
N PHE A 778 11.65 3.79 -32.02
CA PHE A 778 12.47 4.51 -33.00
C PHE A 778 11.99 4.32 -34.45
N GLU A 779 10.90 3.57 -34.68
CA GLU A 779 10.28 3.47 -36.00
C GLU A 779 9.55 4.78 -36.37
N ASP A 780 9.43 5.06 -37.68
CA ASP A 780 8.66 6.20 -38.18
C ASP A 780 7.15 5.99 -37.92
N LYS A 781 6.64 6.57 -36.83
CA LYS A 781 5.25 6.40 -36.39
C LYS A 781 4.24 7.02 -37.36
N ALA A 782 4.62 8.05 -38.10
CA ALA A 782 3.78 8.64 -39.13
C ALA A 782 3.63 7.70 -40.33
N LEU A 783 4.70 7.00 -40.73
CA LEU A 783 4.63 5.94 -41.74
C LEU A 783 3.76 4.77 -41.28
N VAL A 784 3.91 4.32 -40.03
CA VAL A 784 3.08 3.26 -39.44
C VAL A 784 1.61 3.64 -39.47
N PHE A 785 1.28 4.85 -39.00
CA PHE A 785 -0.08 5.39 -39.04
C PHE A 785 -0.63 5.39 -40.47
N LYS A 786 0.14 5.85 -41.46
CA LYS A 786 -0.26 5.84 -42.87
C LYS A 786 -0.62 4.45 -43.38
N GLU A 787 0.24 3.47 -43.12
CA GLU A 787 0.04 2.10 -43.59
C GLU A 787 -1.18 1.45 -42.94
N GLN A 788 -1.43 1.72 -41.66
CA GLN A 788 -2.52 1.14 -40.89
C GLN A 788 -3.89 1.78 -41.23
N VAL A 789 -3.96 3.10 -41.33
CA VAL A 789 -5.19 3.83 -41.71
C VAL A 789 -5.69 3.42 -43.10
N PHE A 790 -4.77 3.26 -44.07
CA PHE A 790 -5.11 2.87 -45.44
C PHE A 790 -4.98 1.35 -45.71
N GLY A 791 -4.70 0.57 -44.67
CA GLY A 791 -4.50 -0.88 -44.76
C GLY A 791 -5.80 -1.66 -44.97
N THR A 792 -5.72 -2.99 -44.87
CA THR A 792 -6.90 -3.88 -44.93
C THR A 792 -7.38 -4.34 -43.56
N ASP A 793 -6.55 -4.23 -42.52
CA ASP A 793 -6.89 -4.64 -41.16
C ASP A 793 -7.76 -3.57 -40.49
N SER A 794 -8.97 -3.94 -40.06
CA SER A 794 -9.93 -3.02 -39.45
C SER A 794 -9.51 -2.59 -38.04
N LEU A 795 -8.80 -3.44 -37.31
CA LEU A 795 -8.37 -3.15 -35.94
C LEU A 795 -7.25 -2.12 -35.94
N ASP A 796 -6.26 -2.32 -36.80
CA ASP A 796 -5.17 -1.37 -37.02
C ASP A 796 -5.68 0.03 -37.40
N LYS A 797 -6.71 0.10 -38.25
CA LYS A 797 -7.37 1.38 -38.61
C LYS A 797 -7.95 2.08 -37.39
N VAL A 798 -8.75 1.36 -36.60
CA VAL A 798 -9.40 1.90 -35.41
C VAL A 798 -8.35 2.36 -34.40
N ASN A 799 -7.32 1.53 -34.18
CA ASN A 799 -6.23 1.83 -33.27
C ASN A 799 -5.44 3.07 -33.74
N ALA A 800 -5.12 3.18 -35.03
CA ALA A 800 -4.44 4.35 -35.60
C ALA A 800 -5.25 5.62 -35.40
N MET A 801 -6.54 5.59 -35.75
CA MET A 801 -7.42 6.76 -35.64
C MET A 801 -7.68 7.18 -34.19
N LYS A 802 -7.68 6.25 -33.24
CA LYS A 802 -7.72 6.58 -31.80
C LYS A 802 -6.40 7.16 -31.27
N SER A 803 -5.33 7.10 -32.07
CA SER A 803 -3.95 7.38 -31.69
C SER A 803 -3.33 8.59 -32.37
N ILE A 804 -4.11 9.38 -33.14
CA ILE A 804 -3.60 10.52 -33.92
C ILE A 804 -2.76 11.47 -33.05
N SER A 805 -3.23 11.79 -31.85
CA SER A 805 -2.55 12.70 -30.91
C SER A 805 -1.25 12.14 -30.31
N LYS A 806 -0.88 10.89 -30.60
CA LYS A 806 0.39 10.26 -30.20
C LYS A 806 1.44 10.26 -31.29
N VAL A 807 1.05 10.55 -32.53
CA VAL A 807 1.95 10.54 -33.68
C VAL A 807 2.49 11.95 -33.88
N ASP A 808 3.82 12.08 -33.85
CA ASP A 808 4.50 13.31 -34.25
C ASP A 808 4.64 13.32 -35.78
N PHE A 809 3.81 14.11 -36.46
CA PHE A 809 3.86 14.26 -37.92
C PHE A 809 4.84 15.36 -38.30
N GLU A 810 5.73 15.08 -39.25
CA GLU A 810 6.69 16.05 -39.76
C GLU A 810 6.26 16.64 -41.11
N ASP A 811 7.03 17.59 -41.63
CA ASP A 811 6.86 18.23 -42.94
C ASP A 811 6.61 17.22 -44.09
N LYS A 812 7.29 16.07 -44.08
CA LYS A 812 7.16 15.02 -45.10
C LYS A 812 5.81 14.29 -45.06
N ASP A 813 5.10 14.37 -43.92
CA ASP A 813 3.91 13.57 -43.63
C ASP A 813 2.60 14.35 -43.80
N VAL A 814 2.65 15.65 -44.12
CA VAL A 814 1.48 16.51 -44.35
C VAL A 814 0.52 15.88 -45.35
N SER A 815 1.03 15.39 -46.49
CA SER A 815 0.22 14.73 -47.51
C SER A 815 -0.58 13.53 -46.97
N THR A 816 -0.04 12.82 -45.97
CA THR A 816 -0.74 11.73 -45.28
C THR A 816 -1.90 12.26 -44.44
N VAL A 817 -1.66 13.28 -43.61
CA VAL A 817 -2.69 13.89 -42.75
C VAL A 817 -3.83 14.46 -43.60
N VAL A 818 -3.49 15.20 -44.66
CA VAL A 818 -4.47 15.78 -45.59
C VAL A 818 -5.31 14.67 -46.23
N LYS A 819 -4.66 13.63 -46.75
CA LYS A 819 -5.35 12.49 -47.38
C LYS A 819 -6.28 11.80 -46.39
N THR A 820 -5.84 11.54 -45.16
CA THR A 820 -6.66 10.92 -44.11
C THR A 820 -7.86 11.81 -43.79
N TYR A 821 -7.67 13.12 -43.65
CA TYR A 821 -8.77 14.05 -43.40
C TYR A 821 -9.81 14.05 -44.53
N THR A 822 -9.39 13.95 -45.79
CA THR A 822 -10.30 14.07 -46.94
C THR A 822 -10.91 12.74 -47.40
N GLU A 823 -10.18 11.64 -47.31
CA GLU A 823 -10.56 10.35 -47.93
C GLU A 823 -10.98 9.29 -46.89
N PHE A 824 -10.67 9.44 -45.60
CA PHE A 824 -11.05 8.46 -44.58
C PHE A 824 -12.56 8.53 -44.29
N GLU A 825 -13.19 7.37 -44.14
CA GLU A 825 -14.60 7.24 -43.76
C GLU A 825 -14.71 7.19 -42.24
N PHE A 826 -15.14 8.31 -41.64
CA PHE A 826 -15.25 8.46 -40.20
C PHE A 826 -16.55 7.84 -39.66
N ASP A 827 -16.49 7.32 -38.44
CA ASP A 827 -17.69 7.03 -37.66
C ASP A 827 -18.37 8.34 -37.24
N GLU A 828 -19.70 8.43 -37.38
CA GLU A 828 -20.47 9.65 -37.09
C GLU A 828 -20.24 10.16 -35.65
N ASP A 829 -20.04 9.27 -34.68
CA ASP A 829 -19.88 9.64 -33.26
C ASP A 829 -18.46 10.16 -32.94
N GLU A 830 -17.44 9.74 -33.71
CA GLU A 830 -16.02 10.08 -33.46
C GLU A 830 -15.45 11.08 -34.48
N GLU A 831 -16.14 11.36 -35.60
CA GLU A 831 -15.66 12.18 -36.71
C GLU A 831 -15.13 13.54 -36.24
N SER A 832 -15.90 14.25 -35.41
CA SER A 832 -15.51 15.58 -34.92
C SER A 832 -14.18 15.54 -34.18
N LYS A 833 -14.01 14.57 -33.28
CA LYS A 833 -12.78 14.42 -32.48
C LYS A 833 -11.58 14.05 -33.36
N GLN A 834 -11.74 13.07 -34.25
CA GLN A 834 -10.63 12.62 -35.10
C GLN A 834 -10.19 13.70 -36.11
N ARG A 835 -11.15 14.47 -36.67
CA ARG A 835 -10.83 15.63 -37.50
C ARG A 835 -10.08 16.71 -36.73
N ASN A 836 -10.48 16.98 -35.49
CA ASN A 836 -9.80 17.93 -34.62
C ASN A 836 -8.36 17.49 -34.33
N ASP A 837 -8.16 16.21 -34.02
CA ASP A 837 -6.85 15.65 -33.74
C ASP A 837 -5.93 15.71 -34.99
N LEU A 838 -6.44 15.41 -36.19
CA LEU A 838 -5.70 15.54 -37.45
C LEU A 838 -5.29 16.99 -37.77
N ILE A 839 -6.15 17.97 -37.46
CA ILE A 839 -5.79 19.37 -37.64
C ILE A 839 -4.70 19.75 -36.63
N MET A 840 -4.89 19.40 -35.36
CA MET A 840 -3.94 19.72 -34.29
C MET A 840 -2.58 19.03 -34.48
N SER A 841 -2.53 17.88 -35.15
CA SER A 841 -1.28 17.17 -35.45
C SER A 841 -0.39 17.89 -36.47
N LEU A 842 -0.89 18.95 -37.11
CA LEU A 842 -0.10 19.86 -37.95
C LEU A 842 0.41 21.10 -37.19
N GLY A 843 0.18 21.18 -35.89
CA GLY A 843 0.80 22.20 -35.05
C GLY A 843 2.32 22.02 -35.05
N ASN A 844 3.07 23.10 -35.25
CA ASN A 844 4.54 23.11 -35.42
C ASN A 844 5.05 22.52 -36.75
N VAL A 845 4.19 22.24 -37.73
CA VAL A 845 4.62 21.82 -39.08
C VAL A 845 4.72 23.04 -39.99
N GLU A 846 5.92 23.33 -40.50
CA GLU A 846 6.28 24.64 -41.10
C GLU A 846 6.34 24.59 -42.63
N THR A 847 5.33 24.01 -43.28
CA THR A 847 5.27 23.89 -44.74
C THR A 847 4.10 24.64 -45.37
N GLN A 848 4.31 25.11 -46.60
CA GLN A 848 3.24 25.75 -47.38
C GLN A 848 2.06 24.80 -47.62
N GLU A 849 2.31 23.49 -47.79
CA GLU A 849 1.26 22.49 -47.99
C GLU A 849 0.33 22.38 -46.76
N ALA A 850 0.89 22.40 -45.55
CA ALA A 850 0.12 22.39 -44.31
C ALA A 850 -0.71 23.68 -44.19
N TYR A 851 -0.12 24.83 -44.50
CA TYR A 851 -0.81 26.12 -44.42
C TYR A 851 -1.95 26.23 -45.44
N ASP A 852 -1.74 25.77 -46.67
CA ASP A 852 -2.77 25.74 -47.71
C ASP A 852 -3.95 24.86 -47.30
N PHE A 853 -3.67 23.69 -46.70
CA PHE A 853 -4.70 22.81 -46.16
C PHE A 853 -5.47 23.44 -44.99
N LEU A 854 -4.77 23.97 -43.99
CA LEU A 854 -5.38 24.59 -42.80
C LEU A 854 -6.25 25.79 -43.19
N ASN A 855 -5.77 26.65 -44.09
CA ASN A 855 -6.57 27.75 -44.65
C ASN A 855 -7.79 27.23 -45.42
N GLY A 856 -7.63 26.19 -46.22
CA GLY A 856 -8.75 25.54 -46.92
C GLY A 856 -9.81 24.98 -45.97
N VAL A 857 -9.40 24.33 -44.87
CA VAL A 857 -10.30 23.85 -43.82
C VAL A 857 -11.03 25.02 -43.18
N TYR A 858 -10.34 26.11 -42.86
CA TYR A 858 -10.95 27.29 -42.28
C TYR A 858 -12.00 27.93 -43.20
N ASP A 859 -11.66 28.15 -44.47
CA ASP A 859 -12.49 28.86 -45.46
C ASP A 859 -13.73 28.06 -45.89
N THR A 860 -13.63 26.73 -45.91
CA THR A 860 -14.75 25.85 -46.30
C THR A 860 -15.75 25.60 -45.17
N ASN A 861 -15.40 25.93 -43.92
CA ASN A 861 -16.18 25.61 -42.72
C ASN A 861 -16.82 26.85 -42.04
N ASN A 862 -17.33 27.81 -42.82
CA ASN A 862 -17.92 29.07 -42.33
C ASN A 862 -19.05 28.94 -41.29
N PHE A 863 -19.73 27.79 -41.22
CA PHE A 863 -20.80 27.54 -40.25
C PHE A 863 -20.40 26.54 -39.15
N ASN A 864 -19.15 26.07 -39.15
CA ASN A 864 -18.59 25.21 -38.12
C ASN A 864 -17.43 25.95 -37.43
N SER A 865 -17.77 26.82 -36.48
CA SER A 865 -16.77 27.64 -35.80
C SER A 865 -15.79 26.83 -34.96
N ASP A 866 -16.12 25.59 -34.59
CA ASP A 866 -15.26 24.72 -33.80
C ASP A 866 -14.00 24.35 -34.58
N LEU A 867 -14.15 23.95 -35.85
CA LEU A 867 -13.01 23.70 -36.73
C LEU A 867 -12.20 24.97 -37.01
N GLN A 868 -12.87 26.11 -37.22
CA GLN A 868 -12.19 27.39 -37.41
C GLN A 868 -11.32 27.77 -36.19
N PHE A 869 -11.82 27.60 -34.96
CA PHE A 869 -11.03 27.84 -33.76
C PHE A 869 -9.87 26.85 -33.58
N ILE A 870 -10.05 25.60 -34.00
CA ILE A 870 -8.99 24.58 -33.93
C ILE A 870 -7.87 24.90 -34.93
N VAL A 871 -8.20 25.38 -36.14
CA VAL A 871 -7.18 25.87 -37.10
C VAL A 871 -6.43 27.08 -36.53
N LEU A 872 -7.13 28.06 -35.95
CA LEU A 872 -6.46 29.22 -35.30
C LEU A 872 -5.55 28.78 -34.15
N LYS A 873 -6.00 27.80 -33.37
CA LYS A 873 -5.21 27.20 -32.30
C LYS A 873 -3.98 26.48 -32.87
N CYS A 874 -4.13 25.70 -33.94
CA CYS A 874 -3.05 25.02 -34.65
C CYS A 874 -1.99 26.01 -35.13
N PHE A 875 -2.38 27.06 -35.89
CA PHE A 875 -1.45 28.11 -36.32
C PHE A 875 -0.77 28.81 -35.15
N SER A 876 -1.46 28.98 -34.01
CA SER A 876 -0.88 29.65 -32.85
C SER A 876 0.22 28.85 -32.15
N TYR A 877 0.29 27.53 -32.36
CA TYR A 877 1.41 26.70 -31.91
C TYR A 877 2.62 26.85 -32.84
N THR A 878 2.38 27.00 -34.16
CA THR A 878 3.45 27.18 -35.14
C THR A 878 4.06 28.59 -35.04
N GLU A 879 5.19 28.71 -34.36
CA GLU A 879 5.87 29.99 -34.03
C GLU A 879 6.58 30.65 -35.23
N THR A 880 5.90 30.78 -36.39
CA THR A 880 6.42 31.42 -37.61
C THR A 880 5.62 32.67 -37.98
N GLN A 881 6.23 33.59 -38.73
CA GLN A 881 5.57 34.81 -39.18
C GLN A 881 4.41 34.49 -40.12
N GLU A 882 4.57 33.51 -41.01
CA GLU A 882 3.57 33.09 -41.97
C GLU A 882 2.30 32.52 -41.30
N ALA A 883 2.46 31.73 -40.23
CA ALA A 883 1.32 31.21 -39.46
C ALA A 883 0.56 32.32 -38.70
N TYR A 884 1.29 33.31 -38.17
CA TYR A 884 0.69 34.47 -37.52
C TYR A 884 -0.02 35.38 -38.54
N ASP A 885 0.58 35.61 -39.71
CA ASP A 885 -0.07 36.32 -40.81
C ASP A 885 -1.36 35.58 -41.24
N ALA A 886 -1.39 34.24 -41.22
CA ALA A 886 -2.60 33.47 -41.46
C ALA A 886 -3.67 33.71 -40.39
N ILE A 887 -3.32 33.75 -39.10
CA ILE A 887 -4.25 34.08 -38.01
C ILE A 887 -4.86 35.47 -38.23
N GLU A 888 -4.05 36.49 -38.53
CA GLU A 888 -4.55 37.85 -38.80
C GLU A 888 -5.51 37.84 -39.99
N ASN A 889 -5.09 37.25 -41.12
CA ASN A 889 -5.88 37.22 -42.33
C ASN A 889 -7.23 36.51 -42.12
N GLN A 890 -7.23 35.38 -41.42
CA GLN A 890 -8.45 34.61 -41.17
C GLN A 890 -9.42 35.33 -40.24
N LEU A 891 -8.91 35.91 -39.15
CA LEU A 891 -9.72 36.70 -38.24
C LEU A 891 -10.31 37.95 -38.92
N MET A 892 -9.57 38.59 -39.83
CA MET A 892 -10.04 39.82 -40.50
C MET A 892 -11.01 39.56 -41.65
N ASN A 893 -10.86 38.46 -42.38
CA ASN A 893 -11.71 38.15 -43.54
C ASN A 893 -12.96 37.34 -43.18
N ASN A 894 -12.87 36.48 -42.16
CA ASN A 894 -13.92 35.53 -41.81
C ASN A 894 -13.87 35.16 -40.32
N THR A 895 -14.20 36.11 -39.45
CA THR A 895 -14.11 35.95 -37.99
C THR A 895 -15.09 34.86 -37.47
N PRO A 896 -14.63 33.87 -36.68
CA PRO A 896 -15.49 32.85 -36.09
C PRO A 896 -16.08 33.35 -34.76
N PHE A 897 -17.27 32.88 -34.38
CA PHE A 897 -17.93 33.26 -33.12
C PHE A 897 -18.29 32.06 -32.26
N THR A 898 -18.28 32.24 -30.94
CA THR A 898 -18.63 31.20 -29.98
C THR A 898 -19.07 31.78 -28.63
N GLU A 899 -19.96 31.08 -27.94
CA GLU A 899 -20.30 31.37 -26.54
C GLU A 899 -19.28 30.77 -25.56
N ASN A 900 -18.48 29.78 -26.00
CA ASN A 900 -17.47 29.14 -25.18
C ASN A 900 -16.15 29.92 -25.21
N LYS A 901 -15.95 30.76 -24.19
CA LYS A 901 -14.75 31.61 -24.04
C LYS A 901 -13.42 30.86 -24.09
N THR A 902 -13.38 29.56 -23.75
CA THR A 902 -12.13 28.78 -23.76
C THR A 902 -11.57 28.58 -25.18
N LYS A 903 -12.39 28.68 -26.23
CA LYS A 903 -11.94 28.59 -27.63
C LYS A 903 -11.06 29.77 -28.05
N LEU A 904 -11.16 30.91 -27.36
CA LEU A 904 -10.30 32.08 -27.58
C LEU A 904 -8.95 31.97 -26.86
N ASN A 905 -8.67 30.86 -26.16
CA ASN A 905 -7.41 30.68 -25.44
C ASN A 905 -6.19 30.56 -26.37
N PHE A 906 -6.36 30.41 -27.70
CA PHE A 906 -5.25 30.49 -28.63
C PHE A 906 -4.51 31.84 -28.54
N PHE A 907 -5.19 32.92 -28.13
CA PHE A 907 -4.56 34.21 -27.84
C PHE A 907 -3.49 34.14 -26.75
N ASN A 908 -3.51 33.13 -25.88
CA ASN A 908 -2.45 32.95 -24.88
C ASN A 908 -1.10 32.74 -25.55
N ASN A 909 -1.05 31.94 -26.63
CA ASN A 909 0.17 31.72 -27.40
C ASN A 909 0.62 33.03 -28.08
N LEU A 910 -0.31 33.85 -28.56
CA LEU A 910 0.00 35.18 -29.13
C LEU A 910 0.58 36.14 -28.08
N TYR A 911 0.17 36.02 -26.81
CA TYR A 911 0.74 36.83 -25.73
C TYR A 911 2.17 36.42 -25.37
N ASP A 912 2.52 35.16 -25.61
CA ASP A 912 3.86 34.64 -25.33
C ASP A 912 4.82 34.96 -26.51
N SER A 913 4.30 35.01 -27.74
CA SER A 913 5.07 35.31 -28.97
C SER A 913 4.67 36.63 -29.62
N LEU A 914 4.70 37.72 -28.84
CA LEU A 914 4.27 39.07 -29.28
C LEU A 914 5.00 39.56 -30.54
N GLU A 915 6.28 39.20 -30.72
CA GLU A 915 7.10 39.62 -31.87
C GLU A 915 6.47 39.26 -33.23
N LEU A 916 5.85 38.09 -33.33
CA LEU A 916 5.24 37.58 -34.56
C LEU A 916 3.93 38.31 -34.93
N SER A 917 3.35 39.07 -34.00
CA SER A 917 2.10 39.80 -34.18
C SER A 917 2.28 41.31 -34.49
N LYS A 918 3.50 41.73 -34.83
CA LYS A 918 3.88 43.15 -35.06
C LYS A 918 3.04 43.87 -36.13
N GLY A 919 2.50 43.13 -37.11
CA GLY A 919 1.71 43.66 -38.22
C GLY A 919 0.20 43.82 -37.95
N TYR A 920 -0.30 43.26 -36.84
CA TYR A 920 -1.74 43.11 -36.61
C TYR A 920 -2.49 44.43 -36.45
N PHE A 921 -1.80 45.46 -35.97
CA PHE A 921 -2.40 46.74 -35.62
C PHE A 921 -2.07 47.81 -36.68
N PRO A 922 -3.03 48.67 -37.08
CA PRO A 922 -4.33 48.92 -36.43
C PRO A 922 -5.47 47.96 -36.81
N LYS A 923 -5.33 47.12 -37.85
CA LYS A 923 -6.46 46.36 -38.43
C LYS A 923 -7.22 45.51 -37.41
N MET A 924 -6.50 44.79 -36.56
CA MET A 924 -7.07 43.90 -35.54
C MET A 924 -7.95 44.63 -34.51
N LEU A 925 -7.84 45.97 -34.38
CA LEU A 925 -8.75 46.77 -33.54
C LEU A 925 -10.19 46.72 -34.04
N GLU A 926 -10.46 46.41 -35.30
CA GLU A 926 -11.82 46.26 -35.81
C GLU A 926 -12.57 45.14 -35.04
N LEU A 927 -11.89 44.07 -34.64
CA LEU A 927 -12.46 42.98 -33.85
C LEU A 927 -12.87 43.42 -32.44
N SER A 928 -12.37 44.55 -31.94
CA SER A 928 -12.75 45.09 -30.62
C SER A 928 -14.21 45.56 -30.54
N GLN A 929 -14.92 45.61 -31.67
CA GLN A 929 -16.37 45.82 -31.71
C GLN A 929 -17.15 44.60 -31.18
N TYR A 930 -16.56 43.41 -31.24
CA TYR A 930 -17.17 42.16 -30.78
C TYR A 930 -16.84 41.92 -29.29
N PRO A 931 -17.85 41.71 -28.41
CA PRO A 931 -17.64 41.56 -26.98
C PRO A 931 -16.68 40.42 -26.58
N GLU A 932 -16.64 39.33 -27.35
CA GLU A 932 -15.84 38.14 -27.10
C GLU A 932 -14.36 38.38 -27.40
N TYR A 933 -14.05 39.10 -28.49
CA TYR A 933 -12.67 39.39 -28.94
C TYR A 933 -12.06 40.61 -28.27
N LYS A 934 -12.90 41.59 -27.89
CA LYS A 934 -12.44 42.87 -27.32
C LYS A 934 -11.42 42.72 -26.17
N PRO A 935 -11.61 41.84 -25.16
CA PRO A 935 -10.63 41.69 -24.09
C PRO A 935 -9.27 41.22 -24.59
N HIS A 936 -9.26 40.25 -25.51
CA HIS A 936 -8.03 39.63 -26.01
C HIS A 936 -7.24 40.57 -26.92
N VAL A 937 -7.92 41.25 -27.84
CA VAL A 937 -7.30 42.21 -28.76
C VAL A 937 -6.71 43.41 -28.02
N VAL A 938 -7.44 43.94 -27.03
CA VAL A 938 -6.98 45.10 -26.25
C VAL A 938 -5.85 44.69 -25.30
N GLU A 939 -5.91 43.48 -24.71
CA GLU A 939 -4.80 42.94 -23.91
C GLU A 939 -3.55 42.76 -24.78
N LEU A 940 -3.67 42.13 -25.97
CA LEU A 940 -2.57 41.94 -26.92
C LEU A 940 -1.90 43.28 -27.26
N LEU A 941 -2.69 44.28 -27.70
CA LEU A 941 -2.20 45.62 -28.03
C LEU A 941 -1.48 46.28 -26.85
N SER A 942 -2.06 46.20 -25.65
CA SER A 942 -1.47 46.85 -24.47
C SER A 942 -0.18 46.16 -24.02
N ARG A 943 -0.10 44.83 -24.05
CA ARG A 943 1.09 44.07 -23.70
C ARG A 943 2.21 44.32 -24.70
N GLY A 944 1.90 44.22 -25.99
CA GLY A 944 2.87 44.53 -27.05
C GLY A 944 3.38 45.97 -26.97
N LEU A 945 2.55 46.94 -26.58
CA LEU A 945 3.02 48.30 -26.30
C LEU A 945 3.98 48.35 -25.10
N LEU A 946 3.62 47.71 -23.99
CA LEU A 946 4.41 47.73 -22.75
C LEU A 946 5.75 46.99 -22.87
N ASP A 947 5.81 45.97 -23.72
CA ASP A 947 7.04 45.21 -24.00
C ASP A 947 7.75 45.72 -25.26
N SER A 948 7.40 46.93 -25.73
CA SER A 948 8.05 47.64 -26.86
C SER A 948 7.96 46.93 -28.23
N MET A 949 7.04 45.99 -28.39
CA MET A 949 6.75 45.31 -29.67
C MET A 949 5.86 46.16 -30.59
N TYR A 950 4.95 46.94 -30.00
CA TYR A 950 4.09 47.90 -30.71
C TYR A 950 4.41 49.33 -30.31
N SER A 951 3.96 50.27 -31.15
CA SER A 951 4.22 51.70 -31.04
C SER A 951 2.93 52.52 -31.10
N PHE A 952 3.05 53.81 -30.82
CA PHE A 952 1.94 54.74 -30.92
C PHE A 952 1.25 54.75 -32.30
N LYS A 953 2.00 54.51 -33.39
CA LYS A 953 1.43 54.54 -34.75
C LYS A 953 0.39 53.45 -34.97
N ASP A 954 0.53 52.33 -34.28
CA ASP A 954 -0.24 51.12 -34.49
C ASP A 954 -1.69 51.24 -33.98
N PHE A 955 -1.99 52.23 -33.14
CA PHE A 955 -3.35 52.48 -32.64
C PHE A 955 -3.80 53.95 -32.69
N SER A 956 -2.91 54.87 -33.06
CA SER A 956 -3.23 56.31 -33.07
C SER A 956 -4.38 56.70 -34.03
N SER A 957 -4.61 55.93 -35.10
CA SER A 957 -5.73 56.16 -36.03
C SER A 957 -7.11 55.96 -35.37
N GLU A 958 -7.19 55.10 -34.36
CA GLU A 958 -8.42 54.75 -33.63
C GLU A 958 -8.61 55.56 -32.33
N LYS A 959 -7.93 56.72 -32.24
CA LYS A 959 -7.93 57.60 -31.06
C LYS A 959 -9.32 57.83 -30.46
N SER A 960 -10.32 58.17 -31.27
CA SER A 960 -11.68 58.46 -30.80
C SER A 960 -12.35 57.26 -30.13
N SER A 961 -12.14 56.06 -30.69
CA SER A 961 -12.69 54.81 -30.15
C SER A 961 -12.01 54.43 -28.84
N ILE A 962 -10.67 54.50 -28.81
CA ILE A 962 -9.87 54.22 -27.61
C ILE A 962 -10.23 55.20 -26.50
N TYR A 963 -10.29 56.49 -26.78
CA TYR A 963 -10.66 57.51 -25.80
C TYR A 963 -12.05 57.28 -25.21
N ARG A 964 -13.05 56.98 -26.07
CA ARG A 964 -14.42 56.68 -25.63
C ARG A 964 -14.45 55.44 -24.72
N ASN A 965 -13.79 54.36 -25.13
CA ASN A 965 -13.76 53.11 -24.37
C ASN A 965 -12.98 53.24 -23.06
N ALA A 966 -11.84 53.94 -23.06
CA ALA A 966 -11.06 54.24 -21.86
C ALA A 966 -11.91 55.02 -20.85
N ASN A 967 -12.66 56.03 -21.29
CA ASN A 967 -13.59 56.76 -20.42
C ASN A 967 -14.76 55.91 -19.91
N ILE A 968 -15.27 54.96 -20.71
CA ILE A 968 -16.30 54.01 -20.27
C ILE A 968 -15.73 53.10 -19.17
N GLU A 969 -14.55 52.53 -19.37
CA GLU A 969 -13.91 51.66 -18.39
C GLU A 969 -13.45 52.42 -17.13
N LEU A 970 -13.03 53.68 -17.26
CA LEU A 970 -12.78 54.56 -16.12
C LEU A 970 -14.06 54.76 -15.29
N LYS A 971 -15.18 55.11 -15.94
CA LYS A 971 -16.47 55.28 -15.24
C LYS A 971 -16.94 53.98 -14.60
N ARG A 972 -16.76 52.83 -15.26
CA ARG A 972 -17.09 51.50 -14.70
C ARG A 972 -16.23 51.19 -13.48
N THR A 973 -14.93 51.44 -13.55
CA THR A 973 -13.98 51.23 -12.45
C THR A 973 -14.33 52.13 -11.26
N VAL A 974 -14.53 53.43 -11.50
CA VAL A 974 -14.92 54.39 -10.46
C VAL A 974 -16.29 54.08 -9.84
N ALA A 975 -17.25 53.59 -10.61
CA ALA A 975 -18.58 53.22 -10.11
C ALA A 975 -18.59 51.90 -9.31
N ASN A 976 -17.59 51.04 -9.51
CA ASN A 976 -17.54 49.71 -8.90
C ASN A 976 -16.53 49.61 -7.74
N GLN A 977 -15.54 50.52 -7.63
CA GLN A 977 -14.50 50.49 -6.58
C GLN A 977 -15.05 50.51 -5.12
N ASP A 978 -16.27 51.02 -4.90
CA ASP A 978 -16.94 51.00 -3.58
C ASP A 978 -17.92 49.83 -3.37
N LYS A 979 -18.32 49.13 -4.45
CA LYS A 979 -19.18 47.94 -4.36
C LYS A 979 -18.40 46.71 -3.89
N ASP A 980 -17.12 46.64 -4.26
CA ASP A 980 -16.23 45.56 -3.84
C ASP A 980 -15.85 45.63 -2.35
N LYS A 981 -15.93 46.82 -1.73
CA LYS A 981 -15.78 46.98 -0.27
C LYS A 981 -16.93 46.35 0.55
N LYS A 982 -18.10 46.07 -0.05
CA LYS A 982 -19.30 45.56 0.64
C LYS A 982 -19.60 44.07 0.46
N LYS A 983 -18.93 43.37 -0.45
CA LYS A 983 -19.00 41.90 -0.55
C LYS A 983 -17.81 41.31 0.20
N GLY A 984 -18.05 40.87 1.43
CA GLY A 984 -17.02 40.45 2.38
C GLY A 984 -15.90 39.57 1.81
N SER A 985 -14.67 40.03 2.03
CA SER A 985 -13.39 39.38 2.41
C SER A 985 -13.12 37.88 2.13
N TYR A 986 -14.10 36.98 1.99
CA TYR A 986 -13.82 35.54 1.95
C TYR A 986 -13.44 34.97 0.57
N TYR A 987 -13.83 35.65 -0.53
CA TYR A 987 -13.66 35.12 -1.90
C TYR A 987 -12.64 35.86 -2.78
N ASN A 988 -12.06 36.97 -2.32
CA ASN A 988 -11.06 37.75 -3.06
C ASN A 988 -9.61 37.35 -2.70
N ARG A 989 -9.36 36.04 -2.57
CA ARG A 989 -8.03 35.45 -2.37
C ARG A 989 -7.22 35.52 -3.68
N GLY A 990 -6.90 36.73 -4.13
CA GLY A 990 -6.00 36.92 -5.27
C GLY A 990 -4.58 36.51 -4.90
N SER A 991 -3.87 35.83 -5.81
CA SER A 991 -2.46 35.48 -5.58
C SER A 991 -1.63 36.75 -5.33
N GLN A 992 -0.66 36.66 -4.40
CA GLN A 992 0.29 37.73 -4.05
C GLN A 992 1.24 38.11 -5.19
N THR A 993 1.10 37.47 -6.36
CA THR A 993 1.89 37.75 -7.56
C THR A 993 1.02 38.17 -8.74
N THR A 994 -0.31 37.99 -8.66
CA THR A 994 -1.20 38.25 -9.80
C THR A 994 -1.28 39.75 -10.08
N PRO A 995 -1.00 40.18 -11.32
CA PRO A 995 -1.19 41.56 -11.73
C PRO A 995 -2.66 41.99 -11.60
N PHE A 996 -2.91 43.27 -11.37
CA PHE A 996 -4.27 43.80 -11.45
C PHE A 996 -4.74 43.83 -12.91
N LYS A 997 -5.47 42.78 -13.32
CA LYS A 997 -5.99 42.61 -14.67
C LYS A 997 -7.46 43.01 -14.74
N ASN A 998 -7.72 44.14 -15.37
CA ASN A 998 -9.05 44.57 -15.78
C ASN A 998 -8.92 45.29 -17.12
N MET A 999 -9.97 45.25 -17.95
CA MET A 999 -10.06 45.99 -19.22
C MET A 999 -9.57 47.44 -19.10
N PHE A 1000 -9.83 48.09 -17.97
CA PHE A 1000 -9.35 49.45 -17.70
C PHE A 1000 -7.82 49.59 -17.73
N ILE A 1001 -7.05 48.64 -17.19
CA ILE A 1001 -5.58 48.76 -17.12
C ILE A 1001 -4.95 48.75 -18.52
N HIS A 1002 -5.52 47.97 -19.43
CA HIS A 1002 -5.09 47.90 -20.81
C HIS A 1002 -5.35 49.23 -21.53
N TYR A 1003 -6.53 49.82 -21.35
CA TYR A 1003 -6.83 51.15 -21.90
C TYR A 1003 -5.99 52.26 -21.24
N TYR A 1004 -5.68 52.14 -19.95
CA TYR A 1004 -4.81 53.09 -19.25
C TYR A 1004 -3.42 53.13 -19.88
N ALA A 1005 -2.81 51.98 -20.18
CA ALA A 1005 -1.53 51.90 -20.89
C ALA A 1005 -1.56 52.63 -22.25
N LEU A 1006 -2.62 52.42 -23.05
CA LEU A 1006 -2.77 53.12 -24.34
C LEU A 1006 -2.92 54.64 -24.14
N MET A 1007 -3.70 55.07 -23.14
CA MET A 1007 -3.90 56.49 -22.82
C MET A 1007 -2.62 57.17 -22.33
N CYS A 1008 -1.77 56.46 -21.59
CA CYS A 1008 -0.45 56.94 -21.16
C CYS A 1008 0.42 57.33 -22.36
N GLU A 1009 0.43 56.53 -23.42
CA GLU A 1009 1.21 56.86 -24.62
C GLU A 1009 0.62 58.04 -25.41
N PHE A 1010 -0.73 58.19 -25.47
CA PHE A 1010 -1.35 59.42 -26.01
C PHE A 1010 -0.93 60.68 -25.24
N LYS A 1011 -0.78 60.58 -23.91
CA LYS A 1011 -0.29 61.67 -23.05
C LYS A 1011 1.18 61.96 -23.30
N ASN A 1012 2.01 60.92 -23.41
CA ASN A 1012 3.44 61.02 -23.70
C ASN A 1012 3.71 61.74 -25.05
N LYS A 1013 2.83 61.54 -26.04
CA LYS A 1013 2.87 62.24 -27.35
C LYS A 1013 2.18 63.62 -27.37
N GLY A 1014 1.70 64.14 -26.23
CA GLY A 1014 1.17 65.50 -26.10
C GLY A 1014 -0.24 65.72 -26.65
N HIS A 1015 -1.07 64.68 -26.75
CA HIS A 1015 -2.45 64.84 -27.21
C HIS A 1015 -3.34 65.45 -26.13
N LYS A 1016 -3.81 66.69 -26.35
CA LYS A 1016 -4.66 67.46 -25.42
C LYS A 1016 -5.89 66.70 -24.90
N ASP A 1017 -6.54 65.91 -25.75
CA ASP A 1017 -7.73 65.13 -25.35
C ASP A 1017 -7.41 64.13 -24.23
N SER A 1018 -6.17 63.64 -24.12
CA SER A 1018 -5.77 62.76 -23.03
C SER A 1018 -5.74 63.47 -21.67
N GLU A 1019 -5.51 64.79 -21.62
CA GLU A 1019 -5.45 65.55 -20.36
C GLU A 1019 -6.78 65.47 -19.60
N ASP A 1020 -7.91 65.48 -20.31
CA ASP A 1020 -9.24 65.37 -19.71
C ASP A 1020 -9.49 63.98 -19.10
N PHE A 1021 -8.97 62.90 -19.70
CA PHE A 1021 -9.01 61.57 -19.11
C PHE A 1021 -8.18 61.49 -17.82
N PHE A 1022 -6.93 62.00 -17.85
CA PHE A 1022 -6.05 61.96 -16.68
C PHE A 1022 -6.50 62.89 -15.55
N LYS A 1023 -7.29 63.93 -15.83
CA LYS A 1023 -7.95 64.73 -14.79
C LYS A 1023 -8.87 63.89 -13.92
N ASP A 1024 -9.49 62.82 -14.43
CA ASP A 1024 -10.43 62.02 -13.63
C ASP A 1024 -9.79 60.76 -13.01
N ILE A 1025 -8.51 60.48 -13.28
CA ILE A 1025 -7.80 59.29 -12.77
C ILE A 1025 -7.63 59.30 -11.25
N TYR A 1026 -7.45 60.47 -10.63
CA TYR A 1026 -7.33 60.60 -9.17
C TYR A 1026 -8.55 60.06 -8.40
N ARG A 1027 -9.68 59.87 -9.10
CA ARG A 1027 -10.91 59.30 -8.51
C ARG A 1027 -10.80 57.80 -8.27
N ILE A 1028 -9.82 57.11 -8.86
CA ILE A 1028 -9.53 55.72 -8.55
C ILE A 1028 -8.68 55.67 -7.29
N THR A 1029 -9.20 55.02 -6.26
CA THR A 1029 -8.56 54.87 -4.95
C THR A 1029 -8.09 53.43 -4.69
N ASP A 1030 -8.21 52.56 -5.69
CA ASP A 1030 -7.75 51.17 -5.61
C ASP A 1030 -6.22 51.11 -5.58
N LYS A 1031 -5.67 50.56 -4.49
CA LYS A 1031 -4.23 50.47 -4.24
C LYS A 1031 -3.50 49.58 -5.25
N LYS A 1032 -4.16 48.54 -5.79
CA LYS A 1032 -3.55 47.71 -6.83
C LYS A 1032 -3.41 48.45 -8.14
N PHE A 1033 -4.39 49.30 -8.47
CA PHE A 1033 -4.29 50.17 -9.63
C PHE A 1033 -3.11 51.15 -9.49
N LEU A 1034 -2.90 51.75 -8.32
CA LEU A 1034 -1.78 52.69 -8.11
C LEU A 1034 -0.43 52.05 -8.46
N ILE A 1035 -0.14 50.83 -8.01
CA ILE A 1035 1.11 50.14 -8.34
C ILE A 1035 1.20 49.77 -9.82
N GLU A 1036 0.17 49.18 -10.43
CA GLU A 1036 0.23 48.82 -11.86
C GLU A 1036 0.34 50.07 -12.76
N ALA A 1037 -0.27 51.19 -12.37
CA ALA A 1037 -0.15 52.44 -13.08
C ALA A 1037 1.30 52.94 -13.09
N GLU A 1038 2.00 52.86 -11.96
CA GLU A 1038 3.42 53.22 -11.90
C GLU A 1038 4.32 52.23 -12.65
N ILE A 1039 3.99 50.94 -12.69
CA ILE A 1039 4.68 49.95 -13.55
C ILE A 1039 4.52 50.32 -15.04
N ILE A 1040 3.31 50.70 -15.45
CA ILE A 1040 3.04 51.20 -16.80
C ILE A 1040 3.84 52.47 -17.09
N HIS A 1041 3.89 53.42 -16.15
CA HIS A 1041 4.70 54.63 -16.30
C HIS A 1041 6.18 54.29 -16.50
N HIS A 1042 6.73 53.38 -15.68
CA HIS A 1042 8.11 52.95 -15.79
C HIS A 1042 8.41 52.33 -17.16
N LYS A 1043 7.59 51.37 -17.61
CA LYS A 1043 7.74 50.70 -18.91
C LYS A 1043 7.63 51.67 -20.09
N LEU A 1044 6.81 52.73 -19.99
CA LEU A 1044 6.64 53.74 -21.03
C LEU A 1044 7.62 54.93 -20.90
N GLY A 1045 8.58 54.89 -19.97
CA GLY A 1045 9.55 55.98 -19.74
C GLY A 1045 8.92 57.28 -19.21
N MET A 1046 7.73 57.18 -18.61
CA MET A 1046 7.06 58.30 -17.94
C MET A 1046 7.60 58.47 -16.51
N LYS A 1047 7.34 59.63 -15.91
CA LYS A 1047 7.72 59.89 -14.52
C LYS A 1047 6.91 58.99 -13.58
N VAL A 1048 7.61 58.14 -12.84
CA VAL A 1048 7.06 57.31 -11.75
C VAL A 1048 6.79 58.19 -10.52
N ASP A 1049 5.59 58.07 -9.94
CA ASP A 1049 5.23 58.73 -8.69
C ASP A 1049 5.54 57.82 -7.49
N THR A 1050 6.69 58.04 -6.86
CA THR A 1050 7.11 57.28 -5.68
C THR A 1050 6.18 57.46 -4.48
N ALA A 1051 5.38 58.54 -4.43
CA ALA A 1051 4.42 58.72 -3.33
C ALA A 1051 3.31 57.67 -3.38
N ASN A 1052 2.82 57.32 -4.57
CA ASN A 1052 1.82 56.26 -4.77
C ASN A 1052 2.38 54.89 -4.37
N ILE A 1053 3.63 54.60 -4.76
CA ILE A 1053 4.31 53.36 -4.37
C ILE A 1053 4.44 53.27 -2.85
N ASN A 1054 4.96 54.32 -2.22
CA ASN A 1054 5.17 54.36 -0.78
C ASN A 1054 3.85 54.31 0.00
N GLU A 1055 2.75 54.88 -0.50
CA GLU A 1055 1.42 54.75 0.11
C GLU A 1055 0.97 53.29 0.18
N VAL A 1056 1.13 52.54 -0.91
CA VAL A 1056 0.67 51.15 -1.00
C VAL A 1056 1.62 50.19 -0.25
N VAL A 1057 2.92 50.42 -0.32
CA VAL A 1057 3.94 49.59 0.36
C VAL A 1057 3.86 49.72 1.89
N ASN A 1058 3.44 50.87 2.41
CA ASN A 1058 3.23 51.06 3.85
C ASN A 1058 1.92 50.44 4.36
N ASP A 1059 1.03 50.00 3.47
CA ASP A 1059 -0.18 49.27 3.85
C ASP A 1059 0.12 47.78 4.06
N LEU A 1060 -0.21 47.26 5.25
CA LEU A 1060 0.02 45.87 5.62
C LEU A 1060 -0.62 44.86 4.65
N GLU A 1061 -1.82 45.16 4.12
CA GLU A 1061 -2.56 44.29 3.21
C GLU A 1061 -1.85 44.15 1.85
N TYR A 1062 -1.22 45.23 1.38
CA TYR A 1062 -0.65 45.31 0.04
C TYR A 1062 0.87 45.21 -0.01
N LYS A 1063 1.59 45.33 1.12
CA LYS A 1063 3.06 45.34 1.18
C LYS A 1063 3.73 44.18 0.43
N VAL A 1064 3.31 42.93 0.72
CA VAL A 1064 3.89 41.72 0.09
C VAL A 1064 3.58 41.69 -1.41
N TRP A 1065 2.33 41.98 -1.79
CA TRP A 1065 1.92 42.03 -3.19
C TRP A 1065 2.68 43.11 -3.98
N ALA A 1066 2.79 44.32 -3.43
CA ALA A 1066 3.49 45.43 -4.05
C ALA A 1066 4.97 45.13 -4.23
N TYR A 1067 5.64 44.56 -3.22
CA TYR A 1067 7.02 44.10 -3.33
C TYR A 1067 7.20 43.13 -4.51
N ASN A 1068 6.41 42.05 -4.57
CA ASN A 1068 6.52 41.04 -5.63
C ASN A 1068 6.29 41.63 -7.03
N ARG A 1069 5.39 42.61 -7.15
CA ARG A 1069 5.11 43.29 -8.41
C ARG A 1069 6.25 44.20 -8.85
N LEU A 1070 6.87 44.92 -7.91
CA LEU A 1070 8.01 45.79 -8.17
C LEU A 1070 9.27 44.98 -8.50
N GLU A 1071 9.54 43.90 -7.76
CA GLU A 1071 10.65 42.97 -8.02
C GLU A 1071 10.56 42.37 -9.43
N LYS A 1072 9.40 41.86 -9.83
CA LYS A 1072 9.20 41.27 -11.17
C LYS A 1072 9.42 42.26 -12.33
N ASN A 1073 9.37 43.57 -12.08
CA ASN A 1073 9.54 44.61 -13.10
C ASN A 1073 10.80 45.47 -12.87
N ASP A 1074 11.77 45.01 -12.06
CA ASP A 1074 13.03 45.71 -11.77
C ASP A 1074 12.84 47.12 -11.17
N MET A 1075 11.80 47.30 -10.34
CA MET A 1075 11.41 48.59 -9.74
C MET A 1075 11.65 48.68 -8.23
N LEU A 1076 12.46 47.78 -7.65
CA LEU A 1076 12.75 47.80 -6.21
C LEU A 1076 13.49 49.07 -5.75
N ASP A 1077 14.21 49.76 -6.63
CA ASP A 1077 14.86 51.05 -6.31
C ASP A 1077 13.86 52.15 -5.91
N TYR A 1078 12.58 52.02 -6.29
CA TYR A 1078 11.51 52.94 -5.90
C TYR A 1078 10.82 52.56 -4.58
N PHE A 1079 11.23 51.44 -3.96
CA PHE A 1079 10.66 50.91 -2.72
C PHE A 1079 11.33 51.56 -1.50
N THR A 1080 10.65 52.50 -0.85
CA THR A 1080 11.15 53.18 0.37
C THR A 1080 10.05 53.26 1.43
N PRO A 1081 10.32 53.06 2.74
CA PRO A 1081 11.62 52.92 3.43
C PRO A 1081 12.23 51.50 3.34
N THR A 1082 13.46 51.33 3.84
CA THR A 1082 14.10 50.01 4.06
C THR A 1082 13.26 49.17 5.02
N VAL A 1083 12.54 48.20 4.48
CA VAL A 1083 11.75 47.20 5.23
C VAL A 1083 12.71 46.14 5.74
N SER A 1084 12.66 45.82 7.03
CA SER A 1084 13.47 44.74 7.59
C SER A 1084 12.89 43.37 7.23
N GLN A 1085 13.70 42.32 7.28
CA GLN A 1085 13.21 40.94 7.14
C GLN A 1085 12.13 40.60 8.20
N GLU A 1086 12.18 41.22 9.40
CA GLU A 1086 11.14 41.11 10.43
C GLU A 1086 9.82 41.77 10.02
N ASP A 1087 9.87 42.97 9.44
CA ASP A 1087 8.68 43.67 8.93
C ASP A 1087 8.01 42.90 7.79
N MET A 1088 8.81 42.26 6.92
CA MET A 1088 8.29 41.43 5.84
C MET A 1088 7.73 40.11 6.39
N ALA A 1089 8.40 39.48 7.36
CA ALA A 1089 7.89 38.31 8.08
C ALA A 1089 6.52 38.61 8.74
N PHE A 1090 6.39 39.78 9.38
CA PHE A 1090 5.14 40.26 9.94
C PHE A 1090 4.08 40.44 8.85
N ALA A 1091 4.40 41.08 7.73
CA ALA A 1091 3.45 41.29 6.63
C ALA A 1091 2.99 39.99 5.97
N ILE A 1092 3.88 39.01 5.78
CA ILE A 1092 3.53 37.67 5.29
C ILE A 1092 2.52 37.00 6.23
N LEU A 1093 2.68 37.18 7.55
CA LEU A 1093 1.77 36.62 8.55
C LEU A 1093 0.51 37.45 8.77
N TYR A 1094 0.46 38.74 8.47
CA TYR A 1094 -0.63 39.59 8.94
C TYR A 1094 -1.25 40.49 7.88
N ASN A 1095 -0.86 40.34 6.60
CA ASN A 1095 -1.53 40.99 5.47
C ASN A 1095 -3.03 40.69 5.36
N TYR A 1096 -3.52 39.64 6.03
CA TYR A 1096 -4.95 39.33 6.10
C TYR A 1096 -5.39 38.89 7.50
N GLY A 1097 -6.53 39.44 7.94
CA GLY A 1097 -7.22 39.01 9.15
C GLY A 1097 -6.56 39.43 10.46
N TYR A 1098 -5.66 40.41 10.41
CA TYR A 1098 -5.13 41.13 11.56
C TYR A 1098 -5.82 42.49 11.64
N ASP A 1099 -6.37 42.82 12.79
CA ASP A 1099 -6.97 44.12 13.07
C ASP A 1099 -6.13 44.83 14.14
N GLU A 1100 -5.49 45.94 13.79
CA GLU A 1100 -4.63 46.68 14.72
C GLU A 1100 -5.39 47.26 15.94
N GLU A 1101 -6.72 47.41 15.85
CA GLU A 1101 -7.55 47.87 16.96
C GLU A 1101 -8.01 46.72 17.88
N GLU A 1102 -8.20 45.50 17.36
CA GLU A 1102 -8.72 44.34 18.10
C GLU A 1102 -7.66 43.28 18.48
N ASP A 1103 -6.55 43.23 17.74
CA ASP A 1103 -5.50 42.23 17.87
C ASP A 1103 -4.19 42.81 18.41
N THR A 1104 -3.40 41.97 19.07
CA THR A 1104 -2.04 42.29 19.52
C THR A 1104 -1.09 41.22 19.00
N ALA A 1105 -0.14 41.60 18.15
CA ALA A 1105 0.95 40.73 17.70
C ALA A 1105 2.31 41.31 18.13
N VAL A 1106 3.17 40.46 18.71
CA VAL A 1106 4.48 40.86 19.25
C VAL A 1106 5.55 39.88 18.78
N PHE A 1107 6.65 40.41 18.22
CA PHE A 1107 7.83 39.61 17.90
C PHE A 1107 8.42 38.96 19.16
N LEU A 1108 8.73 37.67 19.08
CA LEU A 1108 9.34 36.91 20.18
C LEU A 1108 10.84 36.77 19.99
N LYS A 1109 11.23 36.06 18.94
CA LYS A 1109 12.63 35.78 18.59
C LYS A 1109 12.70 35.29 17.14
N LYS A 1110 13.91 35.38 16.58
CA LYS A 1110 14.29 34.66 15.37
C LYS A 1110 15.27 33.55 15.73
N VAL A 1111 15.17 32.41 15.06
CA VAL A 1111 16.04 31.26 15.29
C VAL A 1111 16.65 30.85 13.95
N MET A 1112 17.98 30.67 13.94
CA MET A 1112 18.68 30.10 12.79
C MET A 1112 18.40 28.61 12.76
N VAL A 1113 17.99 28.08 11.60
CA VAL A 1113 17.72 26.66 11.40
C VAL A 1113 18.45 26.17 10.17
N ASP A 1114 19.07 24.99 10.27
CA ASP A 1114 19.59 24.21 9.15
C ASP A 1114 18.58 23.09 8.85
N ASN A 1115 18.00 23.10 7.65
CA ASN A 1115 17.04 22.09 7.23
C ASN A 1115 17.67 20.90 6.49
N GLY A 1116 19.00 20.74 6.57
CA GLY A 1116 19.79 19.73 5.86
C GLY A 1116 20.11 20.08 4.40
N LYS A 1117 19.63 21.22 3.89
CA LYS A 1117 19.97 21.73 2.54
C LYS A 1117 20.41 23.18 2.54
N THR A 1118 19.80 24.01 3.38
CA THR A 1118 20.00 25.46 3.44
C THR A 1118 19.83 25.96 4.86
N ASN A 1119 20.63 26.94 5.23
CA ASN A 1119 20.48 27.69 6.47
C ASN A 1119 19.55 28.89 6.27
N GLY A 1120 18.81 29.24 7.31
CA GLY A 1120 18.03 30.48 7.31
C GLY A 1120 17.25 30.70 8.60
N TYR A 1121 16.49 31.79 8.66
CA TYR A 1121 15.82 32.21 9.88
C TYR A 1121 14.34 31.81 9.90
N VAL A 1122 13.87 31.35 11.06
CA VAL A 1122 12.46 31.24 11.41
C VAL A 1122 12.13 32.36 12.39
N TYR A 1123 11.15 33.19 12.04
CA TYR A 1123 10.67 34.29 12.85
C TYR A 1123 9.43 33.87 13.61
N PHE A 1124 9.42 34.08 14.93
CA PHE A 1124 8.31 33.75 15.81
C PHE A 1124 7.64 35.01 16.35
N PHE A 1125 6.31 35.01 16.33
CA PHE A 1125 5.46 36.06 16.88
C PHE A 1125 4.47 35.43 17.85
N LYS A 1126 4.11 36.15 18.92
CA LYS A 1126 2.93 35.82 19.73
C LYS A 1126 1.80 36.76 19.36
N ARG A 1127 0.61 36.22 19.15
CA ARG A 1127 -0.60 36.96 18.85
C ARG A 1127 -1.71 36.68 19.84
N LYS A 1128 -2.49 37.70 20.17
CA LYS A 1128 -3.72 37.61 20.96
C LYS A 1128 -4.81 38.41 20.26
N THR A 1129 -5.99 37.84 20.11
CA THR A 1129 -7.16 38.51 19.50
C THR A 1129 -8.24 38.72 20.56
N GLU A 1130 -9.17 39.64 20.33
CA GLU A 1130 -10.30 39.87 21.23
C GLU A 1130 -11.11 38.58 21.52
N LYS A 1131 -11.20 37.69 20.51
CA LYS A 1131 -11.95 36.42 20.57
C LYS A 1131 -11.19 35.28 21.27
N THR A 1132 -9.90 35.44 21.56
CA THR A 1132 -9.04 34.38 22.11
C THR A 1132 -8.56 34.73 23.52
N LYS A 1133 -8.77 33.83 24.49
CA LYS A 1133 -8.33 34.04 25.88
C LYS A 1133 -6.82 33.86 26.06
N ASN A 1134 -6.23 33.02 25.23
CA ASN A 1134 -4.84 32.58 25.32
C ASN A 1134 -3.97 33.24 24.25
N TRP A 1135 -2.66 33.35 24.51
CA TRP A 1135 -1.70 33.68 23.47
C TRP A 1135 -1.64 32.56 22.43
N MET A 1136 -1.32 32.92 21.20
CA MET A 1136 -1.06 32.00 20.10
C MET A 1136 0.34 32.27 19.55
N ILE A 1137 1.04 31.22 19.12
CA ILE A 1137 2.31 31.33 18.41
C ILE A 1137 2.04 31.26 16.91
N ASP A 1138 2.59 32.23 16.20
CA ASP A 1138 2.62 32.31 14.75
C ASP A 1138 4.10 32.33 14.31
N TYR A 1139 4.42 31.71 13.18
CA TYR A 1139 5.79 31.68 12.67
C TYR A 1139 5.85 31.75 11.15
N VAL A 1140 6.98 32.23 10.64
CA VAL A 1140 7.31 32.29 9.22
C VAL A 1140 8.79 31.96 8.99
N GLY A 1141 9.07 31.09 8.04
CA GLY A 1141 10.42 30.67 7.67
C GLY A 1141 10.39 29.67 6.52
N LEU A 1142 11.50 29.31 5.89
CA LEU A 1142 12.86 29.77 6.16
C LEU A 1142 13.12 31.06 5.36
N GLN A 1143 13.52 32.12 6.06
CA GLN A 1143 14.01 33.36 5.43
C GLN A 1143 15.53 33.25 5.19
N PRO A 1144 16.10 33.95 4.18
CA PRO A 1144 17.53 33.92 3.89
C PRO A 1144 18.42 34.27 5.09
N GLU A 1145 19.63 33.73 5.13
CA GLU A 1145 20.65 34.07 6.13
C GLU A 1145 21.09 35.54 6.02
N ASP A 1146 21.17 36.08 4.79
CA ASP A 1146 21.32 37.51 4.58
C ASP A 1146 20.02 38.24 4.96
N VAL A 1147 20.08 39.02 6.04
CA VAL A 1147 18.94 39.76 6.60
C VAL A 1147 18.51 40.97 5.75
N SER A 1148 19.28 41.33 4.72
CA SER A 1148 18.91 42.35 3.74
C SER A 1148 18.05 41.79 2.60
N GLU A 1149 18.07 40.47 2.41
CA GLU A 1149 17.22 39.75 1.46
C GLU A 1149 16.02 39.15 2.19
N PHE A 1150 14.93 38.91 1.46
CA PHE A 1150 13.80 38.19 2.01
C PHE A 1150 13.04 37.44 0.93
N LYS A 1151 12.47 36.31 1.34
CA LYS A 1151 11.65 35.47 0.49
C LYS A 1151 10.18 35.72 0.84
N THR A 1152 9.36 36.02 -0.14
CA THR A 1152 7.92 36.28 0.03
C THR A 1152 7.04 35.12 -0.48
N LEU A 1153 7.60 34.26 -1.33
CA LEU A 1153 6.91 33.14 -1.98
C LEU A 1153 7.56 31.82 -1.60
N GLY A 1154 6.76 30.77 -1.43
CA GLY A 1154 7.28 29.44 -1.05
C GLY A 1154 7.93 29.41 0.34
N VAL A 1155 7.54 30.34 1.22
CA VAL A 1155 7.91 30.38 2.64
C VAL A 1155 6.82 29.69 3.44
N GLU A 1156 7.23 28.86 4.40
CA GLU A 1156 6.33 28.17 5.30
C GLU A 1156 5.82 29.11 6.38
N THR A 1157 4.51 29.08 6.59
CA THR A 1157 3.84 29.94 7.57
C THR A 1157 2.83 29.14 8.37
N LYS A 1158 2.72 29.46 9.66
CA LYS A 1158 1.66 28.92 10.50
C LYS A 1158 1.15 30.00 11.44
N LYS A 1159 -0.16 30.06 11.60
CA LYS A 1159 -0.83 30.92 12.58
C LYS A 1159 -1.69 30.09 13.53
N GLY A 1160 -1.87 30.59 14.75
CA GLY A 1160 -2.89 30.14 15.69
C GLY A 1160 -2.50 28.95 16.56
N LEU A 1161 -1.22 28.73 16.83
CA LEU A 1161 -0.79 27.68 17.76
C LEU A 1161 -1.06 28.13 19.20
N ALA A 1162 -2.24 27.80 19.71
CA ALA A 1162 -2.68 28.22 21.04
C ALA A 1162 -1.81 27.64 22.17
N VAL A 1163 -1.41 28.49 23.10
CA VAL A 1163 -0.54 28.15 24.25
C VAL A 1163 -1.13 28.70 25.55
N ARG A 1164 -1.06 27.93 26.64
CA ARG A 1164 -1.69 28.27 27.93
C ARG A 1164 -0.75 29.02 28.87
N ASN A 1165 0.56 28.79 28.77
CA ASN A 1165 1.58 29.34 29.66
C ASN A 1165 2.90 29.54 28.91
N GLU A 1166 3.90 30.13 29.56
CA GLU A 1166 5.22 30.39 28.95
C GLU A 1166 5.99 29.11 28.62
N SER A 1167 5.92 28.05 29.44
CA SER A 1167 6.58 26.77 29.13
C SER A 1167 6.04 26.12 27.83
N GLU A 1168 4.75 26.29 27.52
CA GLU A 1168 4.16 25.81 26.26
C GLU A 1168 4.63 26.64 25.06
N ILE A 1169 5.05 27.89 25.25
CA ILE A 1169 5.64 28.71 24.18
C ILE A 1169 6.97 28.12 23.76
N ASP A 1170 7.87 27.87 24.71
CA ASP A 1170 9.20 27.34 24.40
C ASP A 1170 9.11 25.95 23.76
N LEU A 1171 8.28 25.05 24.30
CA LEU A 1171 8.04 23.74 23.71
C LEU A 1171 7.46 23.83 22.28
N THR A 1172 6.56 24.78 22.02
CA THR A 1172 5.99 24.97 20.68
C THR A 1172 7.05 25.48 19.70
N ILE A 1173 7.95 26.34 20.16
CA ILE A 1173 9.06 26.84 19.35
C ILE A 1173 10.06 25.72 19.05
N GLU A 1174 10.45 24.92 20.05
CA GLU A 1174 11.34 23.77 19.88
C GLU A 1174 10.79 22.77 18.86
N LYS A 1175 9.52 22.35 19.01
CA LYS A 1175 8.86 21.48 18.02
C LYS A 1175 8.79 22.08 16.62
N THR A 1176 8.61 23.41 16.55
CA THR A 1176 8.60 24.09 15.24
C THR A 1176 9.99 24.08 14.62
N ILE A 1177 11.05 24.34 15.40
CA ILE A 1177 12.43 24.25 14.94
C ILE A 1177 12.72 22.85 14.40
N GLU A 1178 12.36 21.81 15.15
CA GLU A 1178 12.52 20.40 14.74
C GLU A 1178 11.80 20.13 13.40
N ILE A 1179 10.59 20.65 13.19
CA ILE A 1179 9.87 20.54 11.90
C ILE A 1179 10.68 21.16 10.76
N PHE A 1180 11.30 22.33 10.98
CA PHE A 1180 12.15 22.97 9.98
C PHE A 1180 13.45 22.20 9.73
N GLU A 1181 14.11 21.71 10.78
CA GLU A 1181 15.35 20.93 10.70
C GLU A 1181 15.14 19.62 9.92
N LEU A 1182 14.02 18.96 10.14
CA LEU A 1182 13.70 17.66 9.56
C LEU A 1182 12.94 17.75 8.24
N LYS A 1183 12.62 18.96 7.76
CA LYS A 1183 11.76 19.19 6.57
C LYS A 1183 12.25 18.48 5.31
N ASN A 1184 13.56 18.33 5.13
CA ASN A 1184 14.12 17.65 3.95
C ASN A 1184 14.47 16.18 4.19
N ARG A 1185 14.28 15.66 5.41
CA ARG A 1185 14.54 14.26 5.76
C ARG A 1185 13.28 13.45 5.45
N LYS A 1186 13.10 13.05 4.18
CA LYS A 1186 11.85 12.47 3.65
C LYS A 1186 11.34 11.25 4.44
N ARG A 1187 12.24 10.46 5.06
CA ARG A 1187 11.90 9.29 5.89
C ARG A 1187 11.32 9.65 7.26
N VAL A 1188 11.45 10.90 7.72
CA VAL A 1188 10.96 11.32 9.04
C VAL A 1188 9.50 11.75 8.95
N VAL A 1189 8.64 11.07 9.69
CA VAL A 1189 7.22 11.45 9.81
C VAL A 1189 7.04 12.48 10.92
N LEU A 1190 6.83 13.73 10.52
CA LEU A 1190 6.60 14.84 11.44
C LEU A 1190 5.17 14.85 11.96
N THR A 1191 4.99 14.68 13.27
CA THR A 1191 3.67 14.86 13.91
C THR A 1191 3.36 16.35 14.04
N GLY A 1192 2.35 16.84 13.33
CA GLY A 1192 2.02 18.27 13.32
C GLY A 1192 1.65 18.85 14.72
N ASN A 1193 1.82 20.18 14.87
CA ASN A 1193 1.58 20.96 16.11
C ASN A 1193 0.11 21.05 16.59
N SER A 1194 -0.74 20.08 16.27
CA SER A 1194 -2.15 20.05 16.64
C SER A 1194 -2.32 19.70 18.13
N TRP A 1195 -2.22 20.72 18.99
CA TRP A 1195 -2.66 20.63 20.40
C TRP A 1195 -4.20 20.77 20.55
N GLY A 1196 -4.96 20.26 19.57
CA GLY A 1196 -6.42 20.44 19.48
C GLY A 1196 -7.24 19.24 19.01
N GLY A 1197 -6.60 18.15 18.60
CA GLY A 1197 -7.28 16.89 18.32
C GLY A 1197 -7.58 16.16 19.63
N ARG A 1198 -8.86 15.95 19.96
CA ARG A 1198 -9.27 15.05 21.04
C ARG A 1198 -8.70 13.65 20.76
N GLY A 1199 -7.81 13.18 21.63
CA GLY A 1199 -7.46 11.77 21.80
C GLY A 1199 -6.03 11.42 21.41
N GLY A 1200 -5.19 11.11 22.40
CA GLY A 1200 -3.88 10.50 22.19
C GLY A 1200 -2.89 10.73 23.34
N LEU A 1201 -2.95 9.84 24.34
CA LEU A 1201 -1.88 9.51 25.30
C LEU A 1201 -1.44 10.62 26.27
N PHE A 1202 -2.19 10.75 27.36
CA PHE A 1202 -1.64 10.63 28.73
C PHE A 1202 -2.10 9.29 29.30
#